data_AF-A0A7G9FWH3-F1
#
_entry.id   AF-A0A7G9FWH3-F1
#
_cell.length_a   1.000
_cell.length_b   1.000
_cell.length_c   1.000
_cell.angle_alpha   90.00
_cell.angle_beta   90.00
_cell.angle_gamma   90.00
#
_symmetry.space_group_name_H-M   'P 1'
#
loop_
_entity.id
_entity.type
_entity.pdbx_description
1 polymer ?
#
loop_
_entity_poly.entity_id
_entity_poly.type
_entity_poly.pdbx_seq_one_letter_code
_entity_poly.pdbx_strand_id
1 'polypeptide(L)'
;MKKQKIRFYAALLCSSMVFSLVSTPVSAAETGHLTNPPTSTEGPGSPESASGNEAAAALNGLYTALPIANGVKEVATAEELAAALADSSISRITLKGDVEISSTLTVNRTVTLDLNGNVLKMTGGFSVIKVESGGNLTIADSTPNKEHKFNPNYTDMWGCGLWKLDKDTGTEIVSGGVITGGGGNFAHSDGGGVLVNVGGKLTMTGGSIVGCSAGGLGGGVHLAYDSSIGKSSTFTMTGGSIIGCAAKNGGGVSVSPGCTFTMGSGSEIRNCNAQSGGGGVDISALWNSNIIGYFIMNGGTIRTCTGLYGGGVYNSGSFIMLSGTIKDSISTAPQYASSGGVWNDNQFTMTGGTIGDPGNPNDASSVYNTSTQRVTLTISDNAKIYTDVTNVGILNADGGKITGTMTNDTNEYGSGTITGSEGAAGSTEFHGKVTNTGTIRKGTFKNEVINESSGTINGGTFTGAITNNDGTVLDGDFSGATLNGMLVITFDPDNGDQSITKKVNWSKDGAALTAPYPVPTKEGHSLEGWYYDNNGTETKWNFDTDTVKCTMTLKAKWTKNTTPIIPGNNTNNIVEQYKTDDSSSGEQTDREVPSPVVKNTTSYMTYTVQAGDTLWAIARKYNCSVTEIVAANSDRIKNPNRIHAGWQLKIPKSGAPVSGSTPDAVLPENKKSGIYIVRQGDTLWKIARKYNCSVAEIISLNRELIRNPALIYSGWELKVPQN
;
A
#
# COMPACT_ATOMS: atom_id res chain seq x y z
N MET A 1 40.89 47.12 -0.53
CA MET A 1 40.98 48.54 -0.05
C MET A 1 39.87 49.37 -0.70
N LYS A 2 39.13 50.20 0.06
CA LYS A 2 38.06 51.17 -0.37
C LYS A 2 36.81 50.49 -1.03
N LYS A 3 35.54 50.71 -0.65
CA LYS A 3 34.68 51.93 -0.41
C LYS A 3 34.35 52.69 -1.70
N GLN A 4 33.13 53.16 -2.04
CA GLN A 4 31.75 53.21 -1.44
C GLN A 4 30.73 52.51 -2.41
N LYS A 5 29.37 52.51 -2.38
CA LYS A 5 28.19 53.12 -1.66
C LYS A 5 26.98 52.15 -1.90
N ILE A 6 25.84 52.01 -1.21
CA ILE A 6 25.06 52.75 -0.16
C ILE A 6 23.97 53.74 -0.66
N ARG A 7 22.75 53.23 -0.94
CA ARG A 7 21.40 53.74 -0.56
C ARG A 7 20.47 52.51 -0.43
N PHE A 8 19.82 52.15 0.69
CA PHE A 8 18.86 52.81 1.62
C PHE A 8 17.42 52.96 1.11
N TYR A 9 16.52 52.16 1.69
CA TYR A 9 15.25 52.57 2.34
C TYR A 9 15.00 51.64 3.54
N ALA A 10 14.19 52.06 4.53
CA ALA A 10 14.10 51.35 5.82
C ALA A 10 12.78 51.57 6.60
N ALA A 11 12.39 50.54 7.37
CA ALA A 11 11.58 50.56 8.60
C ALA A 11 11.86 49.22 9.34
N LEU A 12 12.62 49.18 10.44
CA LEU A 12 12.17 49.30 11.85
C LEU A 12 11.03 48.30 12.20
N LEU A 13 11.18 47.30 13.10
CA LEU A 13 11.64 47.32 14.51
C LEU A 13 10.84 48.33 15.37
N CYS A 14 10.37 48.05 16.59
CA CYS A 14 10.43 46.86 17.47
C CYS A 14 9.16 46.86 18.38
N SER A 15 8.93 46.02 19.39
CA SER A 15 9.80 45.11 20.18
C SER A 15 9.00 43.94 20.78
N SER A 16 9.68 43.02 21.47
CA SER A 16 9.09 42.07 22.43
C SER A 16 8.70 42.73 23.76
N MET A 17 7.73 42.14 24.47
CA MET A 17 7.69 42.16 25.94
C MET A 17 6.90 40.98 26.52
N VAL A 18 7.40 40.42 27.62
CA VAL A 18 6.73 39.40 28.43
C VAL A 18 5.99 40.11 29.57
N PHE A 19 4.77 39.68 29.89
CA PHE A 19 4.16 40.02 31.18
C PHE A 19 3.43 38.82 31.79
N SER A 20 3.78 38.51 33.03
CA SER A 20 3.02 37.64 33.92
C SER A 20 1.85 38.41 34.54
N LEU A 21 0.77 37.71 34.86
CA LEU A 21 -0.27 38.22 35.75
C LEU A 21 -0.47 37.24 36.91
N VAL A 22 -0.48 37.80 38.12
CA VAL A 22 -0.69 37.08 39.39
C VAL A 22 -2.00 37.61 39.99
N SER A 23 -2.86 36.70 40.44
CA SER A 23 -4.19 37.00 40.99
C SER A 23 -4.14 37.56 42.42
N THR A 24 -5.07 38.45 42.78
CA THR A 24 -5.72 38.63 44.11
C THR A 24 -6.80 39.77 44.04
N PRO A 25 -7.79 39.88 44.96
CA PRO A 25 -9.19 40.16 44.56
C PRO A 25 -9.92 41.27 45.38
N VAL A 26 -11.28 41.23 45.40
CA VAL A 26 -12.24 42.07 46.20
C VAL A 26 -12.56 43.43 45.52
N SER A 27 -13.78 44.03 45.50
CA SER A 27 -15.05 43.86 46.25
C SER A 27 -16.33 43.93 45.37
N ALA A 28 -17.53 43.94 45.98
CA ALA A 28 -18.86 43.95 45.32
C ALA A 28 -19.83 45.08 45.79
N ALA A 29 -20.85 45.40 44.97
CA ALA A 29 -22.12 46.11 45.24
C ALA A 29 -23.01 46.02 43.94
N GLU A 30 -24.26 45.51 43.94
CA GLU A 30 -25.56 46.18 44.23
C GLU A 30 -26.01 47.27 43.21
N THR A 31 -27.29 47.45 42.79
CA THR A 31 -28.63 46.86 43.14
C THR A 31 -29.71 47.10 42.04
N GLY A 32 -30.88 46.42 42.12
CA GLY A 32 -32.18 46.77 41.45
C GLY A 32 -32.78 45.67 40.55
N HIS A 33 -33.94 44.99 40.78
CA HIS A 33 -35.37 45.39 40.96
C HIS A 33 -36.00 46.11 39.74
N LEU A 34 -37.22 45.84 39.23
CA LEU A 34 -38.33 44.84 39.39
C LEU A 34 -39.10 44.80 38.01
N THR A 35 -40.10 43.97 37.65
CA THR A 35 -41.40 43.58 38.24
C THR A 35 -42.02 42.33 37.56
N ASN A 36 -43.13 41.78 38.10
CA ASN A 36 -43.96 40.65 37.60
C ASN A 36 -45.37 40.76 38.26
N PRO A 37 -46.43 39.94 37.97
CA PRO A 37 -46.79 39.06 36.84
C PRO A 37 -48.21 39.44 36.26
N PRO A 38 -49.02 38.54 35.63
CA PRO A 38 -49.86 37.59 36.38
C PRO A 38 -50.12 36.18 35.74
N THR A 39 -50.82 35.34 36.52
CA THR A 39 -51.40 33.97 36.35
C THR A 39 -52.44 33.81 35.21
N SER A 40 -52.91 32.61 34.76
CA SER A 40 -52.53 31.16 34.89
C SER A 40 -53.59 30.26 34.19
N THR A 41 -53.25 29.06 33.65
CA THR A 41 -54.03 27.78 33.77
C THR A 41 -53.42 26.57 33.01
N GLU A 42 -53.49 25.39 33.64
CA GLU A 42 -53.67 23.99 33.14
C GLU A 42 -52.95 23.42 31.87
N GLY A 43 -52.61 22.11 31.95
CA GLY A 43 -52.45 21.21 30.78
C GLY A 43 -51.06 20.54 30.63
N PRO A 44 -50.90 19.22 30.81
CA PRO A 44 -49.60 18.55 30.69
C PRO A 44 -49.30 18.00 29.28
N GLY A 45 -48.08 18.21 28.78
CA GLY A 45 -47.60 17.60 27.53
C GLY A 45 -46.13 17.88 27.23
N SER A 46 -45.28 16.87 27.42
CA SER A 46 -43.95 16.66 26.81
C SER A 46 -43.00 17.88 26.55
N PRO A 47 -42.01 18.13 27.42
CA PRO A 47 -40.77 18.81 27.00
C PRO A 47 -39.96 17.91 26.03
N GLU A 48 -39.05 18.41 25.19
CA GLU A 48 -38.64 19.81 24.96
C GLU A 48 -38.06 20.00 23.55
N SER A 49 -38.16 21.21 23.00
CA SER A 49 -37.44 21.63 21.80
C SER A 49 -36.57 22.87 22.09
N ALA A 50 -35.45 22.66 22.78
CA ALA A 50 -34.44 23.66 23.14
C ALA A 50 -33.05 22.97 23.17
N SER A 51 -32.15 23.20 22.22
CA SER A 51 -31.24 24.36 22.10
C SER A 51 -30.12 24.44 23.15
N GLY A 52 -28.89 24.15 22.72
CA GLY A 52 -27.72 24.97 23.07
C GLY A 52 -26.93 24.73 24.36
N ASN A 53 -27.36 23.85 25.28
CA ASN A 53 -26.72 23.75 26.61
C ASN A 53 -25.88 22.49 26.93
N GLU A 54 -25.90 21.42 26.12
CA GLU A 54 -25.06 20.24 26.41
C GLU A 54 -23.56 20.49 26.24
N ALA A 55 -23.18 21.47 25.41
CA ALA A 55 -21.78 21.92 25.27
C ALA A 55 -21.22 22.57 26.55
N ALA A 56 -22.07 23.09 27.45
CA ALA A 56 -21.64 23.70 28.71
C ALA A 56 -21.47 22.68 29.86
N ALA A 57 -22.15 21.53 29.79
CA ALA A 57 -22.06 20.47 30.79
C ALA A 57 -20.73 19.69 30.69
N ALA A 58 -20.24 19.45 29.47
CA ALA A 58 -18.98 18.74 29.24
C ALA A 58 -17.74 19.52 29.72
N LEU A 59 -17.80 20.85 29.82
CA LEU A 59 -16.68 21.70 30.22
C LEU A 59 -16.59 21.91 31.74
N ASN A 60 -17.72 21.84 32.45
CA ASN A 60 -17.80 21.99 33.91
C ASN A 60 -17.75 20.64 34.68
N GLY A 61 -17.41 19.54 33.99
CA GLY A 61 -17.07 18.26 34.63
C GLY A 61 -15.65 18.21 35.23
N LEU A 62 -14.81 19.21 34.95
CA LEU A 62 -13.54 19.42 35.64
C LEU A 62 -13.75 20.19 36.96
N TYR A 63 -12.85 19.98 37.93
CA TYR A 63 -12.80 20.64 39.25
C TYR A 63 -13.80 20.19 40.34
N THR A 64 -13.92 18.88 40.54
CA THR A 64 -14.12 18.30 41.90
C THR A 64 -12.98 17.38 42.35
N ALA A 65 -11.79 17.56 41.77
CA ALA A 65 -10.54 17.14 42.41
C ALA A 65 -10.03 18.27 43.31
N LEU A 66 -10.00 18.04 44.62
CA LEU A 66 -9.22 18.87 45.55
C LEU A 66 -7.74 18.88 45.09
N PRO A 67 -6.99 19.97 45.32
CA PRO A 67 -5.56 19.97 45.10
C PRO A 67 -4.91 19.00 46.10
N ILE A 68 -4.68 17.76 45.67
CA ILE A 68 -3.62 16.93 46.24
C ILE A 68 -2.37 17.81 46.19
N ALA A 69 -1.74 18.06 47.35
CA ALA A 69 -0.52 18.84 47.39
C ALA A 69 0.51 18.11 46.50
N ASN A 70 0.83 18.70 45.34
CA ASN A 70 1.62 18.04 44.30
C ASN A 70 2.99 17.68 44.85
N GLY A 71 3.14 16.44 45.33
CA GLY A 71 4.36 15.99 45.96
C GLY A 71 5.47 16.00 44.92
N VAL A 72 6.46 16.86 45.15
CA VAL A 72 7.75 16.85 44.45
C VAL A 72 8.74 16.23 45.41
N LYS A 73 9.31 15.08 45.05
CA LYS A 73 10.33 14.40 45.85
C LYS A 73 11.62 14.33 45.07
N GLU A 74 12.66 14.89 45.67
CA GLU A 74 14.03 14.77 45.16
C GLU A 74 14.65 13.48 45.72
N VAL A 75 15.35 12.72 44.87
CA VAL A 75 15.93 11.39 45.21
C VAL A 75 17.36 11.25 44.69
N ALA A 76 18.20 10.55 45.46
CA ALA A 76 19.59 10.25 45.13
C ALA A 76 19.95 8.76 45.19
N THR A 77 19.07 7.88 45.68
CA THR A 77 19.30 6.42 45.74
C THR A 77 18.16 5.61 45.12
N ALA A 78 18.40 4.32 44.88
CA ALA A 78 17.41 3.38 44.37
C ALA A 78 16.24 3.18 45.34
N GLU A 79 16.52 3.13 46.65
CA GLU A 79 15.53 2.95 47.72
C GLU A 79 14.62 4.18 47.81
N GLU A 80 15.18 5.39 47.72
CA GLU A 80 14.40 6.62 47.68
C GLU A 80 13.49 6.70 46.44
N LEU A 81 14.02 6.32 45.28
CA LEU A 81 13.28 6.28 44.02
C LEU A 81 12.13 5.25 44.06
N ALA A 82 12.40 4.04 44.57
CA ALA A 82 11.38 3.00 44.73
C ALA A 82 10.28 3.40 45.73
N ALA A 83 10.67 3.99 46.88
CA ALA A 83 9.71 4.50 47.86
C ALA A 83 8.85 5.64 47.29
N ALA A 84 9.46 6.57 46.56
CA ALA A 84 8.75 7.69 45.93
C ALA A 84 7.81 7.24 44.81
N LEU A 85 8.13 6.16 44.09
CA LEU A 85 7.22 5.53 43.12
C LEU A 85 6.03 4.84 43.79
N ALA A 86 6.21 4.23 44.96
CA ALA A 86 5.13 3.59 45.73
C ALA A 86 4.16 4.60 46.38
N ASP A 87 4.65 5.76 46.82
CA ASP A 87 3.83 6.82 47.43
C ASP A 87 2.94 7.53 46.39
N SER A 88 1.62 7.41 46.54
CA SER A 88 0.63 8.00 45.64
C SER A 88 0.46 9.52 45.77
N SER A 89 1.00 10.15 46.82
CA SER A 89 0.99 11.61 46.98
C SER A 89 2.05 12.32 46.12
N ILE A 90 3.09 11.58 45.69
CA ILE A 90 4.24 12.12 44.97
C ILE A 90 3.96 12.15 43.46
N SER A 91 3.47 13.29 42.97
CA SER A 91 3.22 13.56 41.55
C SER A 91 4.49 13.62 40.66
N ARG A 92 5.62 14.11 41.22
CA ARG A 92 6.89 14.29 40.51
C ARG A 92 8.06 13.78 41.35
N ILE A 93 8.92 13.00 40.72
CA ILE A 93 10.19 12.52 41.28
C ILE A 93 11.31 13.15 40.45
N THR A 94 12.30 13.75 41.10
CA THR A 94 13.43 14.42 40.44
C THR A 94 14.75 13.81 40.91
N LEU A 95 15.59 13.36 39.99
CA LEU A 95 16.91 12.83 40.34
C LEU A 95 17.88 13.96 40.77
N LYS A 96 18.70 13.69 41.79
CA LYS A 96 19.78 14.57 42.28
C LYS A 96 21.19 14.15 41.84
N GLY A 97 21.34 12.90 41.41
CA GLY A 97 22.59 12.30 40.97
C GLY A 97 22.30 11.04 40.16
N ASP A 98 23.35 10.39 39.66
CA ASP A 98 23.22 9.12 38.96
C ASP A 98 22.69 8.03 39.94
N VAL A 99 21.62 7.33 39.56
CA VAL A 99 21.00 6.25 40.34
C VAL A 99 21.20 4.92 39.61
N GLU A 100 21.77 3.94 40.31
CA GLU A 100 21.91 2.56 39.82
C GLU A 100 20.88 1.64 40.48
N ILE A 101 20.16 0.85 39.68
CA ILE A 101 19.11 -0.07 40.11
C ILE A 101 19.42 -1.51 39.66
N SER A 102 19.06 -2.48 40.50
CA SER A 102 19.25 -3.92 40.22
C SER A 102 17.96 -4.66 39.82
N SER A 103 16.82 -3.97 39.86
CA SER A 103 15.48 -4.51 39.56
C SER A 103 14.59 -3.47 38.87
N THR A 104 13.59 -3.92 38.12
CA THR A 104 12.73 -3.08 37.28
C THR A 104 11.85 -2.15 38.13
N LEU A 105 11.80 -0.87 37.76
CA LEU A 105 10.90 0.10 38.38
C LEU A 105 9.47 -0.04 37.83
N THR A 106 8.54 -0.50 38.66
CA THR A 106 7.13 -0.69 38.29
C THR A 106 6.32 0.58 38.53
N VAL A 107 5.60 1.06 37.51
CA VAL A 107 4.76 2.26 37.55
C VAL A 107 3.30 1.90 37.25
N ASN A 108 2.44 1.95 38.27
CA ASN A 108 1.02 1.59 38.20
C ASN A 108 0.06 2.79 38.43
N ARG A 109 0.59 4.01 38.42
CA ARG A 109 -0.11 5.27 38.69
C ARG A 109 0.33 6.37 37.72
N THR A 110 -0.29 7.56 37.80
CA THR A 110 0.26 8.75 37.15
C THR A 110 1.45 9.29 37.95
N VAL A 111 2.59 9.52 37.28
CA VAL A 111 3.79 10.12 37.87
C VAL A 111 4.67 10.76 36.79
N THR A 112 5.39 11.83 37.13
CA THR A 112 6.53 12.32 36.32
C THR A 112 7.85 11.91 36.95
N LEU A 113 8.72 11.26 36.18
CA LEU A 113 10.14 11.08 36.51
C LEU A 113 10.95 12.10 35.73
N ASP A 114 11.54 13.05 36.44
CA ASP A 114 12.47 14.05 35.92
C ASP A 114 13.90 13.57 36.13
N LEU A 115 14.55 13.17 35.03
CA LEU A 115 15.92 12.64 35.06
C LEU A 115 16.95 13.72 35.41
N ASN A 116 16.62 15.00 35.20
CA ASN A 116 17.43 16.16 35.59
C ASN A 116 18.94 15.98 35.28
N GLY A 117 19.26 15.68 34.02
CA GLY A 117 20.63 15.50 33.57
C GLY A 117 21.37 14.28 34.14
N ASN A 118 20.75 13.42 34.95
CA ASN A 118 21.39 12.29 35.62
C ASN A 118 21.12 10.95 34.92
N VAL A 119 21.96 9.96 35.18
CA VAL A 119 21.75 8.60 34.68
C VAL A 119 20.85 7.80 35.63
N LEU A 120 19.79 7.19 35.12
CA LEU A 120 19.13 6.03 35.71
C LEU A 120 19.64 4.77 35.00
N LYS A 121 20.49 4.00 35.70
CA LYS A 121 21.17 2.83 35.13
C LYS A 121 20.64 1.54 35.74
N MET A 122 20.19 0.61 34.90
CA MET A 122 19.96 -0.79 35.29
C MET A 122 21.29 -1.58 35.29
N THR A 123 21.43 -2.51 36.23
CA THR A 123 22.44 -3.59 36.20
C THR A 123 21.86 -5.01 36.27
N GLY A 124 20.54 -5.14 36.43
CA GLY A 124 19.79 -6.39 36.28
C GLY A 124 19.44 -6.72 34.82
N GLY A 125 19.01 -7.97 34.57
CA GLY A 125 18.77 -8.52 33.22
C GLY A 125 17.37 -8.27 32.64
N PHE A 126 16.77 -7.10 32.88
CA PHE A 126 15.37 -6.78 32.54
C PHE A 126 15.18 -5.32 32.11
N SER A 127 13.95 -4.96 31.72
CA SER A 127 13.51 -3.58 31.46
C SER A 127 13.90 -2.64 32.62
N VAL A 128 14.41 -1.43 32.33
CA VAL A 128 14.72 -0.44 33.38
C VAL A 128 13.43 -0.03 34.11
N ILE A 129 12.37 0.22 33.33
CA ILE A 129 11.06 0.65 33.83
C ILE A 129 9.96 -0.22 33.19
N LYS A 130 8.95 -0.59 33.98
CA LYS A 130 7.71 -1.22 33.51
C LYS A 130 6.51 -0.35 33.88
N VAL A 131 5.77 0.15 32.90
CA VAL A 131 4.50 0.84 33.11
C VAL A 131 3.37 -0.18 33.05
N GLU A 132 2.65 -0.38 34.15
CA GLU A 132 1.55 -1.36 34.25
C GLU A 132 0.22 -0.81 33.71
N SER A 133 -0.80 -1.67 33.63
CA SER A 133 -2.15 -1.27 33.21
C SER A 133 -2.70 -0.15 34.10
N GLY A 134 -3.06 1.00 33.51
CA GLY A 134 -3.48 2.20 34.26
C GLY A 134 -2.33 3.08 34.79
N GLY A 135 -1.08 2.64 34.65
CA GLY A 135 0.09 3.47 34.85
C GLY A 135 0.22 4.52 33.74
N ASN A 136 0.67 5.72 34.10
CA ASN A 136 0.84 6.85 33.18
C ASN A 136 2.13 7.59 33.56
N LEU A 137 3.25 7.12 33.00
CA LEU A 137 4.56 7.69 33.25
C LEU A 137 4.85 8.83 32.28
N THR A 138 5.27 9.97 32.81
CA THR A 138 5.99 10.98 32.04
C THR A 138 7.48 10.92 32.38
N ILE A 139 8.32 10.67 31.39
CA ILE A 139 9.77 10.89 31.48
C ILE A 139 10.04 12.31 30.98
N ALA A 140 10.72 13.09 31.81
CA ALA A 140 11.10 14.46 31.54
C ALA A 140 12.58 14.69 31.89
N ASP A 141 13.12 15.81 31.47
CA ASP A 141 14.45 16.25 31.86
C ASP A 141 14.51 17.77 31.97
N SER A 142 14.81 18.25 33.17
CA SER A 142 14.96 19.68 33.49
C SER A 142 16.36 20.25 33.22
N THR A 143 17.39 19.42 32.96
CA THR A 143 18.74 19.90 32.59
C THR A 143 19.31 19.19 31.34
N PRO A 144 18.66 19.37 30.16
CA PRO A 144 18.97 18.66 28.91
C PRO A 144 20.35 18.92 28.31
N ASN A 145 21.15 19.82 28.88
CA ASN A 145 22.49 20.17 28.41
C ASN A 145 23.63 19.44 29.17
N LYS A 146 23.33 18.61 30.18
CA LYS A 146 24.36 17.85 30.91
C LYS A 146 24.82 16.66 30.06
N GLU A 147 26.13 16.51 29.89
CA GLU A 147 26.70 15.52 28.95
C GLU A 147 27.14 14.21 29.62
N HIS A 148 26.96 13.10 28.89
CA HIS A 148 27.37 11.75 29.25
C HIS A 148 28.09 11.09 28.08
N LYS A 149 29.14 10.31 28.37
CA LYS A 149 29.94 9.61 27.35
C LYS A 149 29.51 8.15 27.21
N PHE A 150 29.45 7.69 25.96
CA PHE A 150 29.12 6.32 25.60
C PHE A 150 30.16 5.74 24.65
N ASN A 151 30.44 4.44 24.80
CA ASN A 151 31.17 3.64 23.84
C ASN A 151 30.16 2.88 22.95
N PRO A 152 30.00 3.24 21.67
CA PRO A 152 29.09 2.60 20.72
C PRO A 152 29.66 1.34 20.08
N ASN A 153 30.94 1.03 20.30
CA ASN A 153 31.63 -0.15 19.79
C ASN A 153 31.54 -1.35 20.77
N TYR A 154 30.76 -1.21 21.85
CA TYR A 154 30.48 -2.32 22.74
C TYR A 154 29.45 -3.24 22.07
N THR A 155 29.77 -4.52 21.87
CA THR A 155 28.83 -5.49 21.30
C THR A 155 28.25 -6.39 22.38
N ASP A 156 26.99 -6.79 22.23
CA ASP A 156 26.48 -7.98 22.93
C ASP A 156 27.02 -9.28 22.31
N MET A 157 26.53 -10.42 22.82
CA MET A 157 26.87 -11.76 22.35
C MET A 157 26.41 -12.05 20.90
N TRP A 158 25.65 -11.15 20.28
CA TRP A 158 25.02 -11.31 18.96
C TRP A 158 25.56 -10.32 17.93
N GLY A 159 26.57 -9.52 18.29
CA GLY A 159 27.12 -8.48 17.43
C GLY A 159 26.18 -7.28 17.26
N CYS A 160 25.12 -7.17 18.07
CA CYS A 160 24.35 -5.93 18.12
C CYS A 160 25.26 -4.84 18.69
N GLY A 161 25.48 -3.77 17.91
CA GLY A 161 26.14 -2.56 18.42
C GLY A 161 25.31 -1.98 19.55
N LEU A 162 25.89 -1.98 20.76
CA LEU A 162 25.30 -1.46 21.98
C LEU A 162 26.08 -0.25 22.48
N TRP A 163 25.37 0.59 23.21
CA TRP A 163 25.93 1.80 23.79
C TRP A 163 26.14 1.62 25.29
N LYS A 164 27.40 1.50 25.69
CA LYS A 164 27.76 1.37 27.10
C LYS A 164 28.22 2.70 27.66
N LEU A 165 27.62 3.14 28.77
CA LEU A 165 28.09 4.31 29.52
C LEU A 165 29.54 4.09 29.95
N ASP A 166 30.44 4.96 29.50
CA ASP A 166 31.87 4.88 29.72
C ASP A 166 32.41 6.28 30.00
N LYS A 167 32.74 6.54 31.28
CA LYS A 167 33.13 7.88 31.75
C LYS A 167 34.54 8.27 31.26
N ASP A 168 35.37 7.30 30.87
CA ASP A 168 36.79 7.48 30.59
C ASP A 168 37.14 7.34 29.10
N THR A 169 36.64 6.31 28.40
CA THR A 169 37.01 5.98 27.01
C THR A 169 35.89 6.13 25.97
N GLY A 170 34.68 6.52 26.37
CA GLY A 170 33.54 6.70 25.46
C GLY A 170 33.80 7.71 24.34
N THR A 171 33.44 7.34 23.11
CA THR A 171 33.76 8.09 21.87
C THR A 171 32.60 8.95 21.35
N GLU A 172 31.38 8.78 21.85
CA GLU A 172 30.24 9.63 21.50
C GLU A 172 29.59 10.23 22.77
N ILE A 173 29.00 11.42 22.63
CA ILE A 173 28.38 12.19 23.72
C ILE A 173 26.86 12.20 23.55
N VAL A 174 26.14 12.01 24.66
CA VAL A 174 24.69 12.19 24.77
C VAL A 174 24.40 13.27 25.80
N SER A 175 23.48 14.18 25.48
CA SER A 175 23.06 15.25 26.38
C SER A 175 21.74 14.90 27.10
N GLY A 176 21.59 15.45 28.31
CA GLY A 176 20.43 15.30 29.17
C GLY A 176 20.50 14.13 30.15
N GLY A 177 19.39 13.87 30.83
CA GLY A 177 19.23 12.71 31.69
C GLY A 177 19.04 11.43 30.88
N VAL A 178 19.61 10.32 31.35
CA VAL A 178 19.76 9.10 30.54
C VAL A 178 19.21 7.87 31.25
N ILE A 179 18.41 7.06 30.54
CA ILE A 179 18.02 5.70 30.92
C ILE A 179 18.89 4.72 30.14
N THR A 180 19.59 3.81 30.81
CA THR A 180 20.56 2.90 30.18
C THR A 180 20.70 1.57 30.91
N GLY A 181 21.24 0.56 30.22
CA GLY A 181 21.69 -0.70 30.82
C GLY A 181 20.60 -1.76 31.03
N GLY A 182 19.36 -1.49 30.62
CA GLY A 182 18.28 -2.47 30.65
C GLY A 182 18.32 -3.40 29.43
N GLY A 183 18.14 -4.69 29.68
CA GLY A 183 18.08 -5.74 28.67
C GLY A 183 18.38 -7.12 29.21
N GLY A 184 17.99 -8.17 28.48
CA GLY A 184 17.97 -9.54 29.02
C GLY A 184 18.20 -10.64 27.99
N ASN A 185 18.13 -11.89 28.47
CA ASN A 185 18.32 -13.07 27.63
C ASN A 185 17.09 -13.36 26.75
N PHE A 186 17.31 -14.12 25.67
CA PHE A 186 16.49 -14.21 24.45
C PHE A 186 15.10 -14.86 24.60
N ALA A 187 14.74 -15.30 25.80
CA ALA A 187 13.44 -15.89 26.09
C ALA A 187 12.45 -14.93 26.79
N HIS A 188 12.93 -13.88 27.47
CA HIS A 188 12.16 -13.21 28.54
C HIS A 188 12.37 -11.69 28.66
N SER A 189 12.72 -10.98 27.57
CA SER A 189 12.88 -9.52 27.61
C SER A 189 12.31 -8.80 26.38
N ASP A 190 11.30 -7.97 26.64
CA ASP A 190 10.71 -6.98 25.74
C ASP A 190 10.75 -5.61 26.45
N GLY A 191 10.94 -4.51 25.71
CA GLY A 191 11.02 -3.17 26.28
C GLY A 191 12.28 -2.98 27.13
N GLY A 192 13.46 -3.09 26.52
CA GLY A 192 14.76 -3.07 27.22
C GLY A 192 14.98 -1.81 28.06
N GLY A 193 14.66 -0.64 27.51
CA GLY A 193 14.55 0.60 28.28
C GLY A 193 13.26 0.65 29.08
N VAL A 194 12.12 0.73 28.37
CA VAL A 194 10.79 0.80 28.97
C VAL A 194 9.84 -0.24 28.36
N LEU A 195 9.26 -1.07 29.21
CA LEU A 195 8.13 -1.93 28.87
C LEU A 195 6.83 -1.21 29.25
N VAL A 196 6.08 -0.76 28.25
CA VAL A 196 4.71 -0.23 28.46
C VAL A 196 3.75 -1.41 28.35
N ASN A 197 3.42 -1.99 29.51
CA ASN A 197 2.53 -3.13 29.60
C ASN A 197 1.08 -2.76 29.22
N VAL A 198 0.23 -3.77 29.03
CA VAL A 198 -1.12 -3.65 28.46
C VAL A 198 -1.97 -2.56 29.12
N GLY A 199 -2.30 -1.49 28.38
CA GLY A 199 -3.11 -0.38 28.89
C GLY A 199 -2.35 0.59 29.81
N GLY A 200 -1.02 0.52 29.84
CA GLY A 200 -0.16 1.57 30.37
C GLY A 200 0.07 2.68 29.34
N LYS A 201 0.50 3.86 29.83
CA LYS A 201 0.87 5.01 29.00
C LYS A 201 2.26 5.52 29.34
N LEU A 202 3.06 5.77 28.31
CA LEU A 202 4.33 6.46 28.37
C LEU A 202 4.23 7.82 27.67
N THR A 203 4.80 8.85 28.27
CA THR A 203 5.06 10.15 27.64
C THR A 203 6.54 10.48 27.80
N MET A 204 7.25 10.83 26.73
CA MET A 204 8.62 11.38 26.79
C MET A 204 8.61 12.83 26.32
N THR A 205 9.05 13.74 27.17
CA THR A 205 9.18 15.18 26.86
C THR A 205 10.64 15.65 26.86
N GLY A 206 11.55 14.81 27.34
CA GLY A 206 12.99 15.07 27.41
C GLY A 206 13.74 13.85 27.95
N GLY A 207 15.07 13.95 28.00
CA GLY A 207 15.96 12.84 28.35
C GLY A 207 16.15 11.83 27.21
N SER A 208 17.06 10.87 27.41
CA SER A 208 17.44 9.88 26.40
C SER A 208 17.33 8.45 26.93
N ILE A 209 16.81 7.52 26.11
CA ILE A 209 16.97 6.07 26.33
C ILE A 209 18.15 5.63 25.46
N VAL A 210 19.20 5.07 26.08
CA VAL A 210 20.50 4.83 25.43
C VAL A 210 20.97 3.40 25.67
N GLY A 211 21.29 2.67 24.60
CA GLY A 211 21.99 1.39 24.68
C GLY A 211 21.23 0.22 25.28
N CYS A 212 19.93 0.37 25.52
CA CYS A 212 19.08 -0.70 26.03
C CYS A 212 18.78 -1.75 24.95
N SER A 213 18.58 -3.00 25.37
CA SER A 213 18.34 -4.12 24.43
C SER A 213 17.21 -5.05 24.85
N ALA A 214 16.62 -5.75 23.89
CA ALA A 214 15.55 -6.72 24.10
C ALA A 214 15.78 -8.01 23.30
N GLY A 215 15.57 -9.17 23.92
CA GLY A 215 15.64 -10.45 23.21
C GLY A 215 14.50 -10.65 22.21
N GLY A 216 13.35 -10.04 22.47
CA GLY A 216 12.20 -9.99 21.57
C GLY A 216 11.99 -8.61 20.96
N LEU A 217 11.15 -7.80 21.60
CA LEU A 217 10.52 -6.63 21.03
C LEU A 217 10.96 -5.35 21.75
N GLY A 218 11.29 -4.28 21.02
CA GLY A 218 11.46 -2.93 21.58
C GLY A 218 12.71 -2.77 22.45
N GLY A 219 13.86 -2.51 21.83
CA GLY A 219 15.13 -2.33 22.55
C GLY A 219 15.09 -1.10 23.46
N GLY A 220 14.65 0.04 22.92
CA GLY A 220 14.37 1.25 23.69
C GLY A 220 13.02 1.17 24.40
N VAL A 221 11.93 1.00 23.65
CA VAL A 221 10.56 0.94 24.17
C VAL A 221 9.75 -0.18 23.50
N HIS A 222 9.01 -0.96 24.28
CA HIS A 222 7.97 -1.85 23.78
C HIS A 222 6.58 -1.43 24.26
N LEU A 223 5.62 -1.41 23.34
CA LEU A 223 4.19 -1.27 23.61
C LEU A 223 3.53 -2.65 23.57
N ALA A 224 3.08 -3.17 24.70
CA ALA A 224 2.39 -4.47 24.79
C ALA A 224 0.86 -4.36 24.60
N TYR A 225 0.27 -5.41 24.03
CA TYR A 225 -1.16 -5.60 23.83
C TYR A 225 -1.62 -6.96 24.36
N ASP A 226 -2.86 -7.05 24.84
CA ASP A 226 -3.51 -8.32 25.21
C ASP A 226 -4.96 -8.31 24.73
N SER A 227 -5.23 -9.24 23.82
CA SER A 227 -6.54 -9.45 23.19
C SER A 227 -7.60 -10.01 24.13
N SER A 228 -7.21 -10.62 25.27
CA SER A 228 -8.14 -11.16 26.25
C SER A 228 -8.83 -10.08 27.09
N ILE A 229 -8.17 -8.93 27.29
CA ILE A 229 -8.72 -7.78 28.04
C ILE A 229 -8.94 -6.53 27.18
N GLY A 230 -8.64 -6.59 25.88
CA GLY A 230 -8.97 -5.54 24.90
C GLY A 230 -8.31 -4.18 25.13
N LYS A 231 -7.24 -4.13 25.93
CA LYS A 231 -6.52 -2.90 26.28
C LYS A 231 -5.28 -2.73 25.41
N SER A 232 -5.02 -1.49 24.98
CA SER A 232 -3.84 -1.10 24.23
C SER A 232 -2.94 -0.19 25.05
N SER A 233 -1.63 -0.38 24.98
CA SER A 233 -0.66 0.59 25.51
C SER A 233 -0.44 1.74 24.53
N THR A 234 0.05 2.87 25.06
CA THR A 234 0.32 4.08 24.25
C THR A 234 1.65 4.72 24.63
N PHE A 235 2.36 5.26 23.64
CA PHE A 235 3.57 6.06 23.82
C PHE A 235 3.47 7.36 23.03
N THR A 236 3.76 8.49 23.68
CA THR A 236 3.84 9.82 23.07
C THR A 236 5.20 10.43 23.35
N MET A 237 6.02 10.60 22.30
CA MET A 237 7.33 11.22 22.37
C MET A 237 7.24 12.60 21.71
N THR A 238 7.38 13.67 22.50
CA THR A 238 7.41 15.06 21.99
C THR A 238 8.77 15.72 22.12
N GLY A 239 9.65 15.16 22.96
CA GLY A 239 11.03 15.56 23.12
C GLY A 239 11.88 14.43 23.70
N GLY A 240 13.20 14.56 23.57
CA GLY A 240 14.16 13.54 23.98
C GLY A 240 14.58 12.61 22.84
N SER A 241 15.36 11.57 23.17
CA SER A 241 15.96 10.68 22.18
C SER A 241 15.89 9.19 22.55
N ILE A 242 15.88 8.31 21.55
CA ILE A 242 16.14 6.87 21.68
C ILE A 242 17.36 6.54 20.81
N ILE A 243 18.45 6.09 21.43
CA ILE A 243 19.79 6.05 20.82
C ILE A 243 20.43 4.67 21.02
N GLY A 244 20.92 4.06 19.94
CA GLY A 244 21.80 2.88 20.05
C GLY A 244 21.13 1.65 20.67
N CYS A 245 19.81 1.56 20.60
CA CYS A 245 19.03 0.48 21.21
C CYS A 245 18.82 -0.68 20.23
N ALA A 246 18.78 -1.92 20.74
CA ALA A 246 18.81 -3.13 19.91
C ALA A 246 17.70 -4.13 20.27
N ALA A 247 17.09 -4.78 19.27
CA ALA A 247 16.12 -5.84 19.48
C ALA A 247 16.13 -6.88 18.36
N LYS A 248 15.30 -7.93 18.49
CA LYS A 248 14.93 -8.73 17.32
C LYS A 248 14.02 -7.92 16.39
N ASN A 249 12.98 -7.28 16.94
CA ASN A 249 12.08 -6.37 16.22
C ASN A 249 11.95 -5.04 16.97
N GLY A 250 12.07 -3.91 16.28
CA GLY A 250 11.93 -2.58 16.89
C GLY A 250 13.13 -2.23 17.76
N GLY A 251 14.28 -1.93 17.16
CA GLY A 251 15.49 -1.56 17.92
C GLY A 251 15.25 -0.34 18.81
N GLY A 252 14.67 0.72 18.24
CA GLY A 252 14.19 1.88 18.99
C GLY A 252 12.86 1.61 19.68
N VAL A 253 11.80 1.43 18.90
CA VAL A 253 10.41 1.23 19.38
C VAL A 253 9.76 0.03 18.70
N SER A 254 9.07 -0.83 19.46
CA SER A 254 8.17 -1.85 18.92
C SER A 254 6.72 -1.60 19.34
N VAL A 255 5.81 -1.58 18.37
CA VAL A 255 4.38 -1.32 18.52
C VAL A 255 3.59 -2.61 18.30
N SER A 256 3.04 -3.18 19.38
CA SER A 256 2.12 -4.33 19.29
C SER A 256 0.83 -3.97 18.54
N PRO A 257 0.07 -4.97 18.04
CA PRO A 257 -1.21 -4.73 17.39
C PRO A 257 -2.17 -3.99 18.33
N GLY A 258 -2.95 -3.05 17.80
CA GLY A 258 -3.86 -2.21 18.57
C GLY A 258 -3.21 -1.09 19.39
N CYS A 259 -1.89 -1.06 19.54
CA CYS A 259 -1.17 -0.02 20.29
C CYS A 259 -0.80 1.19 19.42
N THR A 260 -0.56 2.34 20.04
CA THR A 260 -0.25 3.59 19.33
C THR A 260 1.04 4.23 19.84
N PHE A 261 1.97 4.48 18.92
CA PHE A 261 3.11 5.36 19.12
C PHE A 261 2.89 6.68 18.36
N THR A 262 3.14 7.82 19.00
CA THR A 262 3.12 9.14 18.37
C THR A 262 4.45 9.85 18.63
N MET A 263 5.10 10.35 17.58
CA MET A 263 6.38 11.06 17.61
C MET A 263 6.22 12.50 17.13
N GLY A 264 6.78 13.45 17.88
CA GLY A 264 6.66 14.90 17.65
C GLY A 264 7.99 15.59 17.31
N SER A 265 7.91 16.86 16.93
CA SER A 265 9.03 17.67 16.38
C SER A 265 10.34 17.67 17.17
N GLY A 266 10.31 17.61 18.51
CA GLY A 266 11.51 17.62 19.35
C GLY A 266 12.19 16.26 19.56
N SER A 267 11.78 15.22 18.83
CA SER A 267 12.15 13.82 19.11
C SER A 267 13.16 13.24 18.12
N GLU A 268 14.08 12.40 18.60
CA GLU A 268 15.02 11.65 17.75
C GLU A 268 15.00 10.15 18.05
N ILE A 269 15.03 9.30 17.02
CA ILE A 269 15.38 7.88 17.12
C ILE A 269 16.59 7.64 16.21
N ARG A 270 17.72 7.15 16.74
CA ARG A 270 18.91 6.95 15.91
C ARG A 270 19.86 5.83 16.35
N ASN A 271 20.66 5.34 15.40
CA ASN A 271 21.63 4.26 15.62
C ASN A 271 20.99 2.97 16.17
N CYS A 272 19.68 2.78 16.02
CA CYS A 272 18.95 1.64 16.58
C CYS A 272 18.95 0.45 15.62
N ASN A 273 19.10 -0.75 16.16
CA ASN A 273 19.31 -1.99 15.39
C ASN A 273 18.22 -3.04 15.63
N ALA A 274 17.75 -3.69 14.56
CA ALA A 274 16.85 -4.83 14.62
C ALA A 274 17.35 -6.02 13.80
N GLN A 275 17.36 -7.21 14.40
CA GLN A 275 17.82 -8.45 13.75
C GLN A 275 16.87 -8.94 12.65
N SER A 276 15.56 -8.65 12.77
CA SER A 276 14.52 -9.13 11.86
C SER A 276 13.43 -8.11 11.57
N GLY A 277 13.11 -7.20 12.50
CA GLY A 277 12.10 -6.17 12.31
C GLY A 277 12.68 -4.81 11.91
N GLY A 278 11.90 -3.76 12.16
CA GLY A 278 12.30 -2.38 11.91
C GLY A 278 13.37 -1.87 12.88
N GLY A 279 14.41 -1.20 12.36
CA GLY A 279 15.54 -0.72 13.17
C GLY A 279 15.15 0.43 14.12
N GLY A 280 14.58 1.50 13.55
CA GLY A 280 14.05 2.63 14.32
C GLY A 280 12.70 2.30 14.98
N VAL A 281 11.69 1.96 14.17
CA VAL A 281 10.33 1.62 14.62
C VAL A 281 9.83 0.37 13.93
N ASP A 282 9.23 -0.54 14.68
CA ASP A 282 8.57 -1.75 14.20
C ASP A 282 7.08 -1.73 14.54
N ILE A 283 6.22 -1.88 13.54
CA ILE A 283 4.77 -1.78 13.67
C ILE A 283 4.15 -3.11 13.25
N SER A 284 3.52 -3.78 14.21
CA SER A 284 2.97 -5.13 14.03
C SER A 284 1.44 -5.13 13.90
N ALA A 285 0.91 -6.15 13.20
CA ALA A 285 -0.52 -6.44 13.11
C ALA A 285 -0.82 -7.89 13.46
N LEU A 286 -2.04 -8.17 13.93
CA LEU A 286 -2.51 -9.55 14.05
C LEU A 286 -2.91 -10.07 12.65
N TRP A 287 -2.30 -11.19 12.24
CA TRP A 287 -2.59 -11.82 10.95
C TRP A 287 -4.08 -12.12 10.78
N ASN A 288 -4.64 -11.81 9.60
CA ASN A 288 -6.08 -11.88 9.29
C ASN A 288 -7.01 -11.08 10.22
N SER A 289 -6.50 -10.07 10.94
CA SER A 289 -7.29 -9.19 11.82
C SER A 289 -7.33 -7.75 11.31
N ASN A 290 -8.29 -6.97 11.83
CA ASN A 290 -8.30 -5.51 11.71
C ASN A 290 -7.61 -4.82 12.92
N ILE A 291 -7.08 -5.60 13.88
CA ILE A 291 -6.29 -5.11 15.01
C ILE A 291 -4.84 -4.93 14.52
N ILE A 292 -4.44 -3.67 14.33
CA ILE A 292 -3.15 -3.25 13.80
C ILE A 292 -2.49 -2.24 14.74
N GLY A 293 -1.17 -2.22 14.83
CA GLY A 293 -0.42 -1.17 15.52
C GLY A 293 -0.43 0.12 14.70
N TYR A 294 -0.32 1.26 15.38
CA TYR A 294 -0.31 2.59 14.77
C TYR A 294 0.97 3.34 15.13
N PHE A 295 1.66 3.87 14.12
CA PHE A 295 2.70 4.89 14.30
C PHE A 295 2.28 6.20 13.63
N ILE A 296 2.27 7.29 14.39
CA ILE A 296 1.94 8.63 13.92
C ILE A 296 3.19 9.51 14.06
N MET A 297 3.88 9.78 12.96
CA MET A 297 5.03 10.68 12.92
C MET A 297 4.56 12.09 12.54
N ASN A 298 4.56 12.99 13.52
CA ASN A 298 4.25 14.40 13.37
C ASN A 298 5.44 15.26 13.79
N GLY A 299 6.59 14.97 13.16
CA GLY A 299 7.87 15.62 13.39
C GLY A 299 8.93 14.67 13.90
N GLY A 300 10.09 15.24 14.24
CA GLY A 300 11.25 14.51 14.72
C GLY A 300 12.06 13.89 13.58
N THR A 301 13.11 13.17 13.94
CA THR A 301 14.00 12.48 12.99
C THR A 301 14.18 11.01 13.38
N ILE A 302 14.00 10.11 12.44
CA ILE A 302 14.52 8.73 12.51
C ILE A 302 15.74 8.68 11.58
N ARG A 303 16.92 8.30 12.07
CA ARG A 303 18.11 8.21 11.21
C ARG A 303 19.13 7.17 11.63
N THR A 304 19.99 6.78 10.69
CA THR A 304 21.12 5.85 10.94
C THR A 304 20.71 4.54 11.63
N CYS A 305 19.46 4.11 11.41
CA CYS A 305 18.92 2.88 11.98
C CYS A 305 19.10 1.71 11.01
N THR A 306 19.22 0.50 11.56
CA THR A 306 19.55 -0.72 10.83
C THR A 306 18.52 -1.81 11.12
N GLY A 307 17.97 -2.45 10.09
CA GLY A 307 16.95 -3.50 10.24
C GLY A 307 17.04 -4.52 9.11
N LEU A 308 16.45 -5.70 9.26
CA LEU A 308 16.37 -6.66 8.14
C LEU A 308 15.40 -6.15 7.06
N TYR A 309 14.21 -5.74 7.51
CA TYR A 309 13.19 -5.06 6.71
C TYR A 309 12.98 -3.67 7.33
N GLY A 310 13.16 -2.58 6.59
CA GLY A 310 12.94 -1.23 7.13
C GLY A 310 14.00 -0.80 8.15
N GLY A 311 15.10 -0.20 7.67
CA GLY A 311 16.12 0.37 8.57
C GLY A 311 15.53 1.44 9.49
N GLY A 312 14.81 2.42 8.90
CA GLY A 312 14.02 3.40 9.64
C GLY A 312 12.75 2.80 10.25
N VAL A 313 11.84 2.31 9.42
CA VAL A 313 10.52 1.80 9.84
C VAL A 313 10.15 0.48 9.12
N TYR A 314 9.74 -0.52 9.89
CA TYR A 314 8.97 -1.68 9.39
C TYR A 314 7.49 -1.49 9.71
N ASN A 315 6.62 -1.55 8.71
CA ASN A 315 5.19 -1.37 8.89
C ASN A 315 4.37 -2.55 8.34
N SER A 316 3.87 -3.41 9.22
CA SER A 316 2.78 -4.34 8.93
C SER A 316 1.42 -3.88 9.49
N GLY A 317 1.36 -2.69 10.10
CA GLY A 317 0.15 -2.07 10.66
C GLY A 317 -0.27 -0.81 9.91
N SER A 318 -0.41 0.31 10.63
CA SER A 318 -0.65 1.63 10.05
C SER A 318 0.48 2.58 10.41
N PHE A 319 1.13 3.15 9.39
CA PHE A 319 2.08 4.24 9.53
C PHE A 319 1.48 5.51 8.91
N ILE A 320 1.47 6.61 9.67
CA ILE A 320 0.96 7.91 9.25
C ILE A 320 2.06 8.95 9.45
N MET A 321 2.60 9.47 8.36
CA MET A 321 3.67 10.48 8.36
C MET A 321 3.10 11.84 7.92
N LEU A 322 2.85 12.69 8.92
CA LEU A 322 2.33 14.05 8.76
C LEU A 322 3.47 15.06 8.60
N SER A 323 4.57 14.85 9.34
CA SER A 323 5.80 15.65 9.25
C SER A 323 6.98 14.91 9.90
N GLY A 324 8.20 15.46 9.78
CA GLY A 324 9.43 14.82 10.26
C GLY A 324 10.27 14.21 9.13
N THR A 325 11.38 13.56 9.48
CA THR A 325 12.37 13.05 8.52
C THR A 325 12.78 11.61 8.83
N ILE A 326 12.86 10.75 7.81
CA ILE A 326 13.52 9.44 7.86
C ILE A 326 14.72 9.49 6.89
N LYS A 327 15.96 9.28 7.35
CA LYS A 327 17.16 9.39 6.50
C LYS A 327 18.34 8.53 6.97
N ASP A 328 19.40 8.43 6.16
CA ASP A 328 20.65 7.70 6.43
C ASP A 328 20.48 6.25 6.96
N SER A 329 19.34 5.59 6.73
CA SER A 329 18.98 4.29 7.34
C SER A 329 19.06 3.16 6.33
N ILE A 330 19.43 1.94 6.77
CA ILE A 330 19.78 0.81 5.89
C ILE A 330 19.03 -0.47 6.22
N SER A 331 18.72 -1.26 5.19
CA SER A 331 18.51 -2.69 5.39
C SER A 331 19.87 -3.39 5.51
N THR A 332 19.97 -4.35 6.43
CA THR A 332 21.18 -5.17 6.64
C THR A 332 21.32 -6.30 5.61
N ALA A 333 20.30 -6.55 4.78
CA ALA A 333 20.27 -7.62 3.79
C ALA A 333 20.29 -7.06 2.36
N PRO A 334 21.26 -7.44 1.49
CA PRO A 334 21.35 -6.91 0.13
C PRO A 334 20.09 -7.07 -0.72
N GLN A 335 19.36 -8.18 -0.56
CA GLN A 335 18.10 -8.42 -1.28
C GLN A 335 16.92 -7.52 -0.84
N TYR A 336 17.07 -6.78 0.27
CA TYR A 336 16.09 -5.85 0.82
C TYR A 336 16.65 -4.41 0.91
N ALA A 337 17.79 -4.12 0.25
CA ALA A 337 18.44 -2.81 0.26
C ALA A 337 17.53 -1.66 -0.20
N SER A 338 16.54 -1.94 -1.05
CA SER A 338 15.47 -1.03 -1.49
C SER A 338 14.48 -0.58 -0.39
N SER A 339 14.71 -0.96 0.87
CA SER A 339 13.83 -0.69 2.01
C SER A 339 14.48 0.02 3.21
N GLY A 340 15.70 0.57 3.06
CA GLY A 340 16.45 1.13 4.19
C GLY A 340 15.70 2.23 4.97
N GLY A 341 14.80 2.96 4.31
CA GLY A 341 13.95 3.96 4.95
C GLY A 341 12.69 3.34 5.54
N VAL A 342 11.84 2.77 4.68
CA VAL A 342 10.55 2.19 5.07
C VAL A 342 10.29 0.90 4.30
N TRP A 343 9.95 -0.18 5.03
CA TRP A 343 9.29 -1.36 4.47
C TRP A 343 7.80 -1.30 4.83
N ASN A 344 6.92 -1.12 3.83
CA ASN A 344 5.47 -1.11 4.03
C ASN A 344 4.84 -2.41 3.53
N ASP A 345 4.28 -3.17 4.46
CA ASP A 345 3.53 -4.42 4.26
C ASP A 345 2.03 -4.27 4.58
N ASN A 346 1.56 -3.05 4.81
CA ASN A 346 0.13 -2.76 5.05
C ASN A 346 -0.19 -1.30 4.67
N GLN A 347 -0.64 -0.45 5.61
CA GLN A 347 -1.08 0.93 5.29
C GLN A 347 -0.01 1.95 5.67
N PHE A 348 0.56 2.65 4.68
CA PHE A 348 1.41 3.82 4.89
C PHE A 348 0.82 5.05 4.20
N THR A 349 0.46 6.07 4.98
CA THR A 349 -0.02 7.37 4.47
C THR A 349 0.98 8.46 4.79
N MET A 350 1.44 9.18 3.78
CA MET A 350 2.39 10.30 3.87
C MET A 350 1.75 11.56 3.31
N THR A 351 1.35 12.49 4.19
CA THR A 351 0.81 13.82 3.80
C THR A 351 1.86 14.93 3.89
N GLY A 352 3.01 14.62 4.48
CA GLY A 352 4.11 15.55 4.65
C GLY A 352 5.38 14.86 5.13
N GLY A 353 6.33 15.66 5.62
CA GLY A 353 7.64 15.16 6.03
C GLY A 353 8.54 14.80 4.84
N THR A 354 9.59 14.04 5.11
CA THR A 354 10.63 13.73 4.12
C THR A 354 11.25 12.36 4.38
N ILE A 355 11.43 11.56 3.32
CA ILE A 355 12.24 10.34 3.33
C ILE A 355 13.45 10.55 2.41
N GLY A 356 14.65 10.24 2.93
CA GLY A 356 15.92 10.52 2.28
C GLY A 356 16.46 11.93 2.54
N ASP A 357 17.77 12.08 2.70
CA ASP A 357 18.41 13.38 2.79
C ASP A 357 18.59 14.03 1.38
N PRO A 358 18.00 15.21 1.10
CA PRO A 358 18.15 15.89 -0.19
C PRO A 358 19.58 16.34 -0.51
N GLY A 359 20.48 16.36 0.47
CA GLY A 359 21.91 16.62 0.28
C GLY A 359 22.76 15.36 0.02
N ASN A 360 22.20 14.16 0.16
CA ASN A 360 22.90 12.89 -0.05
C ASN A 360 22.20 12.03 -1.13
N PRO A 361 22.63 12.08 -2.40
CA PRO A 361 22.04 11.26 -3.46
C PRO A 361 22.32 9.75 -3.30
N ASN A 362 23.16 9.36 -2.34
CA ASN A 362 23.45 7.97 -1.98
C ASN A 362 22.84 7.58 -0.62
N ASP A 363 21.82 8.31 -0.14
CA ASP A 363 21.06 7.87 1.04
C ASP A 363 20.35 6.55 0.71
N ALA A 364 20.57 5.53 1.55
CA ALA A 364 19.99 4.21 1.37
C ALA A 364 18.55 4.09 1.91
N SER A 365 17.95 5.20 2.35
CA SER A 365 16.62 5.28 2.96
C SER A 365 15.46 5.06 1.96
N SER A 366 15.57 4.10 1.05
CA SER A 366 14.58 3.78 0.04
C SER A 366 13.29 3.18 0.65
N VAL A 367 12.19 3.27 -0.10
CA VAL A 367 10.85 2.82 0.31
C VAL A 367 10.43 1.61 -0.49
N TYR A 368 10.08 0.53 0.20
CA TYR A 368 9.57 -0.70 -0.40
C TYR A 368 8.10 -0.91 -0.01
N ASN A 369 7.19 -0.82 -0.97
CA ASN A 369 5.75 -1.05 -0.80
C ASN A 369 5.39 -2.44 -1.35
N THR A 370 5.10 -3.40 -0.47
CA THR A 370 5.01 -4.84 -0.80
C THR A 370 3.75 -5.22 -1.56
N SER A 371 3.65 -6.50 -1.90
CA SER A 371 2.64 -7.12 -2.73
C SER A 371 1.60 -7.89 -1.91
N THR A 372 0.65 -7.16 -1.32
CA THR A 372 -0.70 -7.71 -1.07
C THR A 372 -1.76 -6.69 -1.49
N GLN A 373 -2.98 -7.16 -1.77
CA GLN A 373 -4.09 -6.29 -2.17
C GLN A 373 -4.66 -5.41 -1.03
N ARG A 374 -4.03 -5.43 0.15
CA ARG A 374 -4.29 -4.50 1.26
C ARG A 374 -3.13 -3.53 1.50
N VAL A 375 -2.00 -3.72 0.79
CA VAL A 375 -0.82 -2.86 0.90
C VAL A 375 -1.04 -1.60 0.08
N THR A 376 -1.06 -0.47 0.79
CA THR A 376 -1.33 0.84 0.21
C THR A 376 -0.30 1.84 0.75
N LEU A 377 0.45 2.44 -0.17
CA LEU A 377 1.19 3.67 0.03
C LEU A 377 0.35 4.83 -0.51
N THR A 378 0.05 5.83 0.30
CA THR A 378 -0.62 7.06 -0.13
C THR A 378 0.33 8.24 0.04
N ILE A 379 0.54 9.01 -1.02
CA ILE A 379 1.41 10.20 -1.02
C ILE A 379 0.55 11.40 -1.43
N SER A 380 0.42 12.39 -0.54
CA SER A 380 -0.38 13.58 -0.75
C SER A 380 0.34 14.87 -0.36
N ASP A 381 -0.28 16.00 -0.70
CA ASP A 381 0.06 17.35 -0.22
C ASP A 381 1.55 17.71 -0.37
N ASN A 382 2.30 17.74 0.73
CA ASN A 382 3.69 18.21 0.81
C ASN A 382 4.71 17.08 1.03
N ALA A 383 4.30 15.81 0.95
CA ALA A 383 5.15 14.64 1.11
C ALA A 383 6.31 14.62 0.10
N LYS A 384 7.51 14.20 0.55
CA LYS A 384 8.72 14.16 -0.27
C LYS A 384 9.52 12.89 -0.05
N ILE A 385 9.86 12.20 -1.13
CA ILE A 385 10.83 11.09 -1.12
C ILE A 385 11.98 11.47 -2.04
N TYR A 386 13.20 11.46 -1.51
CA TYR A 386 14.43 11.75 -2.25
C TYR A 386 15.18 10.49 -2.69
N THR A 387 14.93 9.38 -2.00
CA THR A 387 15.45 8.03 -2.28
C THR A 387 14.56 7.23 -3.24
N ASP A 388 14.99 6.02 -3.60
CA ASP A 388 14.25 5.15 -4.51
C ASP A 388 12.96 4.60 -3.88
N VAL A 389 11.98 4.32 -4.72
CA VAL A 389 10.69 3.72 -4.35
C VAL A 389 10.42 2.49 -5.20
N THR A 390 10.22 1.34 -4.57
CA THR A 390 9.69 0.13 -5.23
C THR A 390 8.25 -0.10 -4.81
N ASN A 391 7.35 -0.27 -5.78
CA ASN A 391 5.94 -0.52 -5.53
C ASN A 391 5.47 -1.80 -6.23
N VAL A 392 5.05 -2.78 -5.44
CA VAL A 392 4.36 -3.99 -5.91
C VAL A 392 2.88 -4.05 -5.45
N GLY A 393 2.49 -3.11 -4.59
CA GLY A 393 1.13 -2.91 -4.09
C GLY A 393 0.43 -1.72 -4.75
N ILE A 394 -0.44 -1.05 -4.00
CA ILE A 394 -1.13 0.15 -4.45
C ILE A 394 -0.34 1.40 -4.03
N LEU A 395 -0.06 2.28 -4.99
CA LEU A 395 0.44 3.64 -4.77
C LEU A 395 -0.64 4.65 -5.15
N ASN A 396 -1.27 5.28 -4.16
CA ASN A 396 -2.15 6.42 -4.35
C ASN A 396 -1.32 7.69 -4.49
N ALA A 397 -1.13 8.12 -5.74
CA ALA A 397 -0.29 9.24 -6.16
C ALA A 397 -1.11 10.54 -6.24
N ASP A 398 -1.49 11.10 -5.09
CA ASP A 398 -2.47 12.18 -4.96
C ASP A 398 -1.86 13.58 -4.68
N GLY A 399 -0.55 13.64 -4.43
CA GLY A 399 0.21 14.87 -4.23
C GLY A 399 1.66 14.58 -3.84
N GLY A 400 2.40 15.58 -3.37
CA GLY A 400 3.81 15.42 -3.03
C GLY A 400 4.74 15.14 -4.22
N LYS A 401 5.97 14.73 -3.93
CA LYS A 401 7.05 14.54 -4.92
C LYS A 401 7.95 13.34 -4.59
N ILE A 402 8.29 12.54 -5.62
CA ILE A 402 9.35 11.54 -5.60
C ILE A 402 10.50 12.01 -6.49
N THR A 403 11.74 11.92 -6.00
CA THR A 403 12.95 12.40 -6.69
C THR A 403 13.95 11.29 -7.01
N GLY A 404 14.03 10.24 -6.19
CA GLY A 404 14.74 9.00 -6.53
C GLY A 404 13.99 8.21 -7.60
N THR A 405 14.55 7.08 -8.01
CA THR A 405 13.95 6.23 -9.04
C THR A 405 12.71 5.51 -8.53
N MET A 406 11.78 5.22 -9.44
CA MET A 406 10.51 4.55 -9.15
C MET A 406 10.43 3.25 -9.94
N THR A 407 10.32 2.12 -9.25
CA THR A 407 10.06 0.81 -9.87
C THR A 407 8.64 0.39 -9.53
N ASN A 408 7.73 0.46 -10.50
CA ASN A 408 6.36 -0.04 -10.36
C ASN A 408 6.32 -1.47 -10.91
N ASP A 409 6.48 -2.44 -10.00
CA ASP A 409 6.90 -3.81 -10.31
C ASP A 409 5.73 -4.82 -10.38
N THR A 410 5.88 -5.88 -11.16
CA THR A 410 5.00 -7.05 -11.17
C THR A 410 5.82 -8.32 -10.95
N ASN A 411 5.49 -9.06 -9.90
CA ASN A 411 6.13 -10.32 -9.54
C ASN A 411 5.11 -11.38 -9.06
N GLU A 412 5.58 -12.52 -8.58
CA GLU A 412 4.71 -13.67 -8.22
C GLU A 412 3.68 -13.37 -7.11
N TYR A 413 3.89 -12.30 -6.34
CA TYR A 413 3.03 -11.91 -5.22
C TYR A 413 2.02 -10.81 -5.59
N GLY A 414 2.26 -10.00 -6.63
CA GLY A 414 1.41 -8.85 -6.95
C GLY A 414 1.85 -8.04 -8.17
N SER A 415 1.06 -7.01 -8.51
CA SER A 415 1.33 -6.08 -9.61
C SER A 415 1.10 -4.64 -9.15
N GLY A 416 2.17 -3.86 -9.17
CA GLY A 416 2.23 -2.48 -8.73
C GLY A 416 1.24 -1.62 -9.50
N THR A 417 0.38 -0.90 -8.77
CA THR A 417 -0.61 0.00 -9.36
C THR A 417 -0.40 1.42 -8.86
N ILE A 418 0.09 2.32 -9.72
CA ILE A 418 0.06 3.76 -9.46
C ILE A 418 -1.32 4.28 -9.88
N THR A 419 -2.09 4.79 -8.93
CA THR A 419 -3.46 5.29 -9.10
C THR A 419 -3.65 6.57 -8.28
N GLY A 420 -4.88 7.04 -8.09
CA GLY A 420 -5.20 8.01 -7.05
C GLY A 420 -6.51 7.69 -6.34
N SER A 421 -6.73 8.39 -5.23
CA SER A 421 -7.98 8.38 -4.49
C SER A 421 -9.08 9.13 -5.25
N GLU A 422 -10.33 8.72 -5.06
CA GLU A 422 -11.50 9.41 -5.62
C GLU A 422 -11.56 10.87 -5.14
N GLY A 423 -11.78 11.81 -6.07
CA GLY A 423 -11.87 13.25 -5.76
C GLY A 423 -10.53 13.96 -5.45
N ALA A 424 -9.39 13.26 -5.44
CA ALA A 424 -8.10 13.88 -5.14
C ALA A 424 -7.62 14.83 -6.25
N ALA A 425 -7.60 16.14 -5.95
CA ALA A 425 -7.40 17.24 -6.92
C ALA A 425 -5.97 17.40 -7.47
N GLY A 426 -4.96 16.76 -6.86
CA GLY A 426 -3.57 16.77 -7.32
C GLY A 426 -3.11 15.39 -7.80
N SER A 427 -1.86 15.31 -8.27
CA SER A 427 -1.15 14.03 -8.43
C SER A 427 0.32 14.15 -8.00
N THR A 428 0.93 13.04 -7.60
CA THR A 428 2.36 13.01 -7.22
C THR A 428 3.25 13.33 -8.42
N GLU A 429 4.25 14.17 -8.21
CA GLU A 429 5.28 14.44 -9.21
C GLU A 429 6.44 13.45 -9.11
N PHE A 430 6.71 12.73 -10.21
CA PHE A 430 7.84 11.82 -10.35
C PHE A 430 8.96 12.51 -11.12
N HIS A 431 10.06 12.84 -10.43
CA HIS A 431 11.23 13.55 -10.98
C HIS A 431 12.42 12.63 -11.26
N GLY A 432 12.47 11.45 -10.63
CA GLY A 432 13.42 10.40 -10.99
C GLY A 432 12.96 9.57 -12.19
N LYS A 433 13.82 8.65 -12.64
CA LYS A 433 13.47 7.65 -13.66
C LYS A 433 12.36 6.74 -13.12
N VAL A 434 11.40 6.38 -13.97
CA VAL A 434 10.36 5.39 -13.66
C VAL A 434 10.51 4.17 -14.57
N THR A 435 10.54 2.97 -13.99
CA THR A 435 10.42 1.70 -14.70
C THR A 435 9.07 1.06 -14.34
N ASN A 436 8.29 0.68 -15.34
CA ASN A 436 6.95 0.14 -15.17
C ASN A 436 6.80 -1.25 -15.80
N THR A 437 6.67 -2.28 -14.95
CA THR A 437 6.18 -3.62 -15.30
C THR A 437 4.76 -3.87 -14.76
N GLY A 438 4.19 -2.92 -14.00
CA GLY A 438 2.81 -2.92 -13.49
C GLY A 438 1.88 -1.93 -14.21
N THR A 439 0.88 -1.40 -13.50
CA THR A 439 -0.13 -0.47 -14.05
C THR A 439 0.08 0.97 -13.57
N ILE A 440 0.06 1.93 -14.49
CA ILE A 440 -0.03 3.38 -14.23
C ILE A 440 -1.42 3.89 -14.65
N ARG A 441 -2.08 4.64 -13.76
CA ARG A 441 -3.37 5.32 -13.99
C ARG A 441 -3.37 6.80 -13.62
N LYS A 442 -2.42 7.24 -12.80
CA LYS A 442 -2.27 8.62 -12.31
C LYS A 442 -0.79 8.92 -12.03
N GLY A 443 -0.44 10.20 -11.98
CA GLY A 443 0.91 10.71 -11.69
C GLY A 443 1.34 11.75 -12.72
N THR A 444 2.28 12.62 -12.33
CA THR A 444 2.92 13.58 -13.23
C THR A 444 4.40 13.21 -13.41
N PHE A 445 4.74 12.64 -14.55
CA PHE A 445 6.05 12.08 -14.86
C PHE A 445 6.92 13.09 -15.62
N LYS A 446 7.99 13.59 -14.98
CA LYS A 446 8.81 14.71 -15.46
C LYS A 446 10.19 14.31 -15.99
N ASN A 447 10.49 13.02 -16.03
CA ASN A 447 11.78 12.46 -16.43
C ASN A 447 11.53 11.16 -17.24
N GLU A 448 12.58 10.37 -17.49
CA GLU A 448 12.49 9.10 -18.21
C GLU A 448 11.45 8.13 -17.59
N VAL A 449 10.53 7.62 -18.41
CA VAL A 449 9.64 6.51 -18.10
C VAL A 449 9.91 5.36 -19.07
N ILE A 450 10.28 4.19 -18.57
CA ILE A 450 10.33 2.95 -19.35
C ILE A 450 9.08 2.13 -19.04
N ASN A 451 8.30 1.81 -20.06
CA ASN A 451 7.16 0.91 -19.97
C ASN A 451 7.57 -0.44 -20.59
N GLU A 452 7.78 -1.43 -19.75
CA GLU A 452 8.19 -2.78 -20.16
C GLU A 452 7.00 -3.60 -20.68
N SER A 453 7.26 -4.77 -21.26
CA SER A 453 6.24 -5.54 -21.99
C SER A 453 5.03 -6.03 -21.17
N SER A 454 5.17 -6.17 -19.84
CA SER A 454 4.03 -6.41 -18.94
C SER A 454 3.38 -5.13 -18.42
N GLY A 455 4.01 -3.98 -18.64
CA GLY A 455 3.57 -2.67 -18.17
C GLY A 455 2.34 -2.18 -18.91
N THR A 456 1.41 -1.57 -18.17
CA THR A 456 0.22 -0.91 -18.72
C THR A 456 0.19 0.55 -18.29
N ILE A 457 0.07 1.47 -19.26
CA ILE A 457 -0.26 2.89 -19.01
C ILE A 457 -1.70 3.14 -19.43
N ASN A 458 -2.51 3.63 -18.50
CA ASN A 458 -3.94 3.92 -18.67
C ASN A 458 -4.31 5.17 -17.85
N GLY A 459 -3.66 6.29 -18.18
CA GLY A 459 -3.78 7.59 -17.50
C GLY A 459 -2.45 8.11 -16.93
N GLY A 460 -2.49 9.34 -16.42
CA GLY A 460 -1.30 10.11 -16.00
C GLY A 460 -0.82 11.13 -17.05
N THR A 461 0.07 12.02 -16.63
CA THR A 461 0.62 13.10 -17.47
C THR A 461 2.13 12.93 -17.58
N PHE A 462 2.66 13.00 -18.80
CA PHE A 462 4.05 12.71 -19.12
C PHE A 462 4.68 13.92 -19.83
N THR A 463 5.89 14.29 -19.39
CA THR A 463 6.65 15.46 -19.91
C THR A 463 8.15 15.19 -20.07
N GLY A 464 8.63 14.00 -19.67
CA GLY A 464 9.99 13.54 -19.93
C GLY A 464 10.11 12.75 -21.24
N ALA A 465 11.09 11.85 -21.28
CA ALA A 465 11.18 10.83 -22.33
C ALA A 465 10.37 9.59 -21.93
N ILE A 466 9.62 8.99 -22.86
CA ILE A 466 9.03 7.65 -22.67
C ILE A 466 9.75 6.67 -23.58
N THR A 467 10.06 5.48 -23.08
CA THR A 467 10.54 4.34 -23.86
C THR A 467 9.53 3.21 -23.71
N ASN A 468 8.78 2.87 -24.77
CA ASN A 468 7.84 1.75 -24.74
C ASN A 468 8.48 0.47 -25.31
N ASN A 469 8.83 -0.47 -24.43
CA ASN A 469 9.39 -1.79 -24.74
C ASN A 469 8.25 -2.81 -24.87
N ASP A 470 7.39 -2.63 -25.88
CA ASP A 470 6.20 -3.45 -26.17
C ASP A 470 5.12 -3.49 -25.07
N GLY A 471 5.23 -2.61 -24.06
CA GLY A 471 4.19 -2.44 -23.04
C GLY A 471 2.89 -1.86 -23.61
N THR A 472 1.80 -2.12 -22.90
CA THR A 472 0.45 -1.67 -23.27
C THR A 472 0.26 -0.19 -22.94
N VAL A 473 -0.27 0.60 -23.87
CA VAL A 473 -0.66 1.99 -23.64
C VAL A 473 -2.10 2.18 -24.13
N LEU A 474 -2.99 2.56 -23.21
CA LEU A 474 -4.43 2.71 -23.42
C LEU A 474 -4.87 4.18 -23.36
N ASP A 475 -4.32 4.95 -22.42
CA ASP A 475 -4.62 6.36 -22.18
C ASP A 475 -3.44 7.06 -21.49
N GLY A 476 -3.38 8.39 -21.57
CA GLY A 476 -2.36 9.24 -20.95
C GLY A 476 -2.13 10.54 -21.72
N ASP A 477 -1.82 11.63 -21.00
CA ASP A 477 -1.39 12.88 -21.62
C ASP A 477 0.13 12.85 -21.90
N PHE A 478 0.48 12.71 -23.16
CA PHE A 478 1.86 12.71 -23.66
C PHE A 478 2.23 14.02 -24.39
N SER A 479 1.40 15.07 -24.29
CA SER A 479 1.52 16.28 -25.13
C SER A 479 2.84 17.05 -24.95
N GLY A 480 3.46 16.96 -23.78
CA GLY A 480 4.76 17.59 -23.49
C GLY A 480 5.96 16.65 -23.57
N ALA A 481 5.82 15.43 -24.09
CA ALA A 481 6.79 14.35 -23.93
C ALA A 481 7.58 13.98 -25.19
N THR A 482 8.77 13.39 -25.00
CA THR A 482 9.58 12.81 -26.09
C THR A 482 9.30 11.31 -26.19
N LEU A 483 8.73 10.86 -27.31
CA LEU A 483 8.36 9.45 -27.51
C LEU A 483 9.51 8.66 -28.16
N ASN A 484 10.07 7.72 -27.42
CA ASN A 484 11.01 6.71 -27.90
C ASN A 484 10.34 5.32 -27.85
N GLY A 485 10.72 4.44 -28.77
CA GLY A 485 10.17 3.09 -28.87
C GLY A 485 10.15 2.62 -30.33
N MET A 486 10.35 1.33 -30.53
CA MET A 486 10.52 0.74 -31.86
C MET A 486 9.78 -0.59 -31.91
N LEU A 487 8.59 -0.57 -32.49
CA LEU A 487 7.78 -1.77 -32.71
C LEU A 487 8.43 -2.63 -33.79
N VAL A 488 8.50 -3.93 -33.55
CA VAL A 488 8.96 -4.93 -34.52
C VAL A 488 7.74 -5.66 -35.06
N ILE A 489 7.49 -5.53 -36.36
CA ILE A 489 6.37 -6.18 -37.02
C ILE A 489 6.92 -7.35 -37.84
N THR A 490 6.50 -8.56 -37.50
CA THR A 490 6.94 -9.79 -38.16
C THR A 490 5.90 -10.24 -39.16
N PHE A 491 6.28 -10.37 -40.43
CA PHE A 491 5.46 -10.90 -41.50
C PHE A 491 5.81 -12.38 -41.72
N ASP A 492 4.97 -13.28 -41.21
CA ASP A 492 5.08 -14.73 -41.34
C ASP A 492 4.36 -15.20 -42.62
N PRO A 493 5.09 -15.68 -43.65
CA PRO A 493 4.51 -15.97 -44.97
C PRO A 493 3.69 -17.27 -45.05
N ASP A 494 3.59 -18.08 -43.99
CA ASP A 494 2.82 -19.34 -43.96
C ASP A 494 3.15 -20.33 -45.11
N ASN A 495 4.33 -20.23 -45.73
CA ASN A 495 4.72 -21.05 -46.87
C ASN A 495 6.02 -21.85 -46.63
N GLY A 496 6.71 -21.60 -45.51
CA GLY A 496 8.01 -22.19 -45.17
C GLY A 496 9.20 -21.24 -45.38
N ASP A 497 9.00 -20.07 -45.99
CA ASP A 497 10.04 -19.04 -46.15
C ASP A 497 10.34 -18.33 -44.82
N GLN A 498 11.47 -17.61 -44.79
CA GLN A 498 11.86 -16.80 -43.64
C GLN A 498 10.92 -15.60 -43.45
N SER A 499 10.52 -15.35 -42.20
CA SER A 499 9.66 -14.21 -41.86
C SER A 499 10.37 -12.86 -42.07
N ILE A 500 9.67 -11.91 -42.67
CA ILE A 500 10.22 -10.57 -42.95
C ILE A 500 9.93 -9.68 -41.74
N THR A 501 10.94 -8.99 -41.19
CA THR A 501 10.73 -8.04 -40.07
C THR A 501 10.80 -6.59 -40.54
N LYS A 502 9.86 -5.76 -40.07
CA LYS A 502 9.87 -4.30 -40.28
C LYS A 502 9.88 -3.58 -38.93
N LYS A 503 10.76 -2.60 -38.79
CA LYS A 503 10.85 -1.72 -37.63
C LYS A 503 10.05 -0.44 -37.87
N VAL A 504 9.26 -0.03 -36.89
CA VAL A 504 8.41 1.17 -36.94
C VAL A 504 8.53 1.93 -35.62
N ASN A 505 8.66 3.26 -35.66
CA ASN A 505 8.68 4.06 -34.45
C ASN A 505 7.32 3.98 -33.73
N TRP A 506 7.33 3.85 -32.41
CA TRP A 506 6.10 3.83 -31.62
C TRP A 506 5.40 5.20 -31.62
N SER A 507 4.08 5.17 -31.50
CA SER A 507 3.18 6.32 -31.47
C SER A 507 1.95 5.97 -30.63
N LYS A 508 1.44 6.90 -29.82
CA LYS A 508 0.25 6.68 -28.97
C LYS A 508 -1.00 6.36 -29.80
N ASP A 509 -1.14 6.98 -30.97
CA ASP A 509 -2.27 6.81 -31.89
C ASP A 509 -2.07 5.54 -32.77
N GLY A 510 -0.97 4.82 -32.53
CA GLY A 510 -0.38 3.82 -33.40
C GLY A 510 0.43 4.44 -34.54
N ALA A 511 1.22 3.62 -35.21
CA ALA A 511 2.01 4.02 -36.38
C ALA A 511 1.50 3.32 -37.65
N ALA A 512 1.66 3.99 -38.80
CA ALA A 512 1.27 3.42 -40.09
C ALA A 512 2.20 2.27 -40.50
N LEU A 513 1.61 1.16 -40.94
CA LEU A 513 2.32 0.00 -41.47
C LEU A 513 2.18 -0.05 -43.00
N THR A 514 3.16 -0.65 -43.68
CA THR A 514 3.03 -1.01 -45.10
C THR A 514 3.23 -2.51 -45.25
N ALA A 515 2.64 -3.10 -46.29
CA ALA A 515 2.94 -4.48 -46.69
C ALA A 515 4.46 -4.68 -46.90
N PRO A 516 4.97 -5.92 -46.73
CA PRO A 516 6.37 -6.23 -46.94
C PRO A 516 6.71 -6.26 -48.43
N TYR A 517 7.96 -5.95 -48.76
CA TYR A 517 8.48 -6.01 -50.13
C TYR A 517 9.82 -6.76 -50.17
N PRO A 518 10.03 -7.73 -51.09
CA PRO A 518 9.04 -8.26 -52.02
C PRO A 518 7.87 -8.94 -51.30
N VAL A 519 6.71 -8.99 -51.95
CA VAL A 519 5.55 -9.73 -51.44
C VAL A 519 5.85 -11.23 -51.57
N PRO A 520 5.66 -12.05 -50.52
CA PRO A 520 5.86 -13.50 -50.58
C PRO A 520 5.02 -14.20 -51.64
N THR A 521 5.40 -15.41 -52.02
CA THR A 521 4.71 -16.25 -53.02
C THR A 521 4.56 -17.69 -52.53
N LYS A 522 3.43 -18.35 -52.82
CA LYS A 522 3.18 -19.76 -52.50
C LYS A 522 2.67 -20.47 -53.76
N GLU A 523 3.34 -21.52 -54.19
CA GLU A 523 3.04 -22.16 -55.48
C GLU A 523 1.58 -22.62 -55.57
N GLY A 524 0.92 -22.34 -56.70
CA GLY A 524 -0.49 -22.68 -56.92
C GLY A 524 -1.49 -21.92 -56.05
N HIS A 525 -1.08 -20.85 -55.37
CA HIS A 525 -1.94 -20.02 -54.51
C HIS A 525 -1.76 -18.52 -54.81
N SER A 526 -2.74 -17.72 -54.38
CA SER A 526 -2.70 -16.25 -54.38
C SER A 526 -2.78 -15.75 -52.94
N LEU A 527 -2.04 -14.68 -52.63
CA LEU A 527 -2.08 -14.05 -51.31
C LEU A 527 -3.45 -13.39 -51.11
N GLU A 528 -4.21 -13.90 -50.15
CA GLU A 528 -5.52 -13.39 -49.78
C GLU A 528 -5.40 -12.10 -48.94
N GLY A 529 -4.33 -12.00 -48.17
CA GLY A 529 -3.98 -10.85 -47.35
C GLY A 529 -3.14 -11.24 -46.13
N TRP A 530 -2.93 -10.26 -45.26
CA TRP A 530 -2.25 -10.41 -43.98
C TRP A 530 -3.28 -10.43 -42.84
N TYR A 531 -3.05 -11.27 -41.84
CA TYR A 531 -3.98 -11.54 -40.74
C TYR A 531 -3.25 -11.57 -39.40
N TYR A 532 -3.93 -11.22 -38.31
CA TYR A 532 -3.40 -11.30 -36.95
C TYR A 532 -4.39 -11.95 -36.00
N ASP A 533 -3.90 -12.55 -34.92
CA ASP A 533 -4.78 -13.05 -33.86
C ASP A 533 -5.26 -11.89 -32.98
N ASN A 534 -6.57 -11.65 -32.97
CA ASN A 534 -7.24 -10.70 -32.11
C ASN A 534 -8.07 -11.46 -31.07
N ASN A 535 -7.45 -11.86 -29.96
CA ASN A 535 -8.08 -12.60 -28.86
C ASN A 535 -8.80 -13.90 -29.29
N GLY A 536 -8.18 -14.69 -30.17
CA GLY A 536 -8.73 -15.91 -30.76
C GLY A 536 -9.56 -15.67 -32.04
N THR A 537 -9.72 -14.42 -32.47
CA THR A 537 -10.40 -14.05 -33.73
C THR A 537 -9.38 -13.59 -34.75
N GLU A 538 -9.11 -14.43 -35.74
CA GLU A 538 -8.13 -14.15 -36.79
C GLU A 538 -8.61 -13.03 -37.74
N THR A 539 -8.12 -11.82 -37.53
CA THR A 539 -8.61 -10.58 -38.11
C THR A 539 -7.72 -10.15 -39.28
N LYS A 540 -8.32 -9.70 -40.38
CA LYS A 540 -7.56 -9.23 -41.55
C LYS A 540 -6.96 -7.86 -41.27
N TRP A 541 -5.66 -7.71 -41.49
CA TRP A 541 -4.97 -6.43 -41.39
C TRP A 541 -5.21 -5.59 -42.65
N ASN A 542 -5.67 -4.35 -42.47
CA ASN A 542 -5.81 -3.36 -43.52
C ASN A 542 -4.76 -2.25 -43.37
N PHE A 543 -3.79 -2.20 -44.29
CA PHE A 543 -2.69 -1.22 -44.25
C PHE A 543 -3.14 0.24 -44.43
N ASP A 544 -4.36 0.48 -44.93
CA ASP A 544 -4.90 1.82 -45.12
C ASP A 544 -5.60 2.39 -43.87
N THR A 545 -6.02 1.53 -42.91
CA THR A 545 -6.77 1.95 -41.71
C THR A 545 -6.13 1.55 -40.39
N ASP A 546 -5.35 0.47 -40.37
CA ASP A 546 -4.94 -0.17 -39.14
C ASP A 546 -3.55 0.32 -38.73
N THR A 547 -3.41 0.75 -37.47
CA THR A 547 -2.16 1.30 -36.94
C THR A 547 -1.52 0.34 -35.94
N VAL A 548 -0.21 0.11 -36.06
CA VAL A 548 0.53 -0.76 -35.13
C VAL A 548 0.77 -0.06 -33.80
N LYS A 549 0.37 -0.71 -32.70
CA LYS A 549 0.45 -0.17 -31.33
C LYS A 549 1.39 -0.97 -30.42
N CYS A 550 1.72 -2.19 -30.80
CA CYS A 550 2.67 -3.11 -30.15
C CYS A 550 3.46 -3.91 -31.22
N THR A 551 4.55 -4.56 -30.82
CA THR A 551 5.19 -5.63 -31.60
C THR A 551 4.20 -6.78 -31.81
N MET A 552 4.11 -7.26 -33.05
CA MET A 552 3.11 -8.26 -33.46
C MET A 552 3.58 -9.10 -34.65
N THR A 553 2.91 -10.23 -34.86
CA THR A 553 3.10 -11.08 -36.05
C THR A 553 1.85 -11.02 -36.93
N LEU A 554 2.04 -10.60 -38.18
CA LEU A 554 1.04 -10.73 -39.24
C LEU A 554 1.34 -11.99 -40.06
N LYS A 555 0.34 -12.86 -40.23
CA LYS A 555 0.42 -14.10 -41.01
C LYS A 555 -0.22 -13.94 -42.39
N ALA A 556 0.38 -14.51 -43.41
CA ALA A 556 -0.19 -14.55 -44.74
C ALA A 556 -1.29 -15.62 -44.85
N LYS A 557 -2.42 -15.30 -45.49
CA LYS A 557 -3.42 -16.29 -45.94
C LYS A 557 -3.40 -16.49 -47.44
N TRP A 558 -3.77 -17.69 -47.86
CA TRP A 558 -3.52 -18.19 -49.21
C TRP A 558 -4.76 -18.85 -49.82
N THR A 559 -5.35 -18.22 -50.82
CA THR A 559 -6.42 -18.82 -51.63
C THR A 559 -5.80 -19.70 -52.72
N LYS A 560 -6.27 -20.95 -52.87
CA LYS A 560 -5.77 -21.86 -53.91
C LYS A 560 -6.25 -21.43 -55.30
N ASN A 561 -5.34 -21.37 -56.27
CA ASN A 561 -5.63 -20.98 -57.64
C ASN A 561 -6.38 -22.12 -58.36
N THR A 562 -7.70 -21.99 -58.48
CA THR A 562 -8.52 -22.92 -59.26
C THR A 562 -8.50 -22.55 -60.74
N THR A 563 -7.52 -23.07 -61.48
CA THR A 563 -7.55 -23.03 -62.95
C THR A 563 -8.69 -23.94 -63.45
N PRO A 564 -9.66 -23.44 -64.24
CA PRO A 564 -10.62 -24.31 -64.89
C PRO A 564 -9.91 -25.13 -65.98
N ILE A 565 -9.92 -26.45 -65.85
CA ILE A 565 -9.37 -27.35 -66.87
C ILE A 565 -10.33 -27.37 -68.05
N ILE A 566 -10.06 -26.57 -69.07
CA ILE A 566 -10.73 -26.67 -70.38
C ILE A 566 -9.93 -27.66 -71.25
N PRO A 567 -10.47 -28.83 -71.62
CA PRO A 567 -9.76 -29.80 -72.45
C PRO A 567 -9.75 -29.35 -73.93
N GLY A 568 -8.67 -28.68 -74.33
CA GLY A 568 -8.24 -28.58 -75.73
C GLY A 568 -8.86 -27.46 -76.58
N ASN A 569 -8.13 -26.35 -76.75
CA ASN A 569 -7.49 -26.07 -78.05
C ASN A 569 -6.51 -24.88 -78.01
N ASN A 570 -5.27 -25.17 -78.39
CA ASN A 570 -4.40 -24.45 -79.32
C ASN A 570 -4.45 -22.89 -79.39
N THR A 571 -3.34 -22.26 -78.96
CA THR A 571 -2.73 -21.00 -79.45
C THR A 571 -3.48 -19.66 -79.37
N ASN A 572 -2.80 -18.67 -78.76
CA ASN A 572 -2.91 -17.21 -78.95
C ASN A 572 -4.30 -16.57 -78.61
N ASN A 573 -4.43 -15.58 -77.71
CA ASN A 573 -3.84 -14.24 -77.87
C ASN A 573 -3.90 -13.37 -76.58
N ILE A 574 -3.25 -12.21 -76.68
CA ILE A 574 -2.89 -11.20 -75.66
C ILE A 574 -4.08 -10.31 -75.17
N VAL A 575 -4.00 -9.83 -73.90
CA VAL A 575 -4.40 -8.48 -73.37
C VAL A 575 -5.89 -8.15 -73.00
N GLU A 576 -6.04 -7.52 -71.80
CA GLU A 576 -7.03 -6.53 -71.25
C GLU A 576 -8.55 -6.61 -71.60
N GLN A 577 -9.54 -6.05 -70.86
CA GLN A 577 -9.65 -4.75 -70.14
C GLN A 577 -10.58 -4.77 -68.90
N TYR A 578 -10.66 -3.62 -68.21
CA TYR A 578 -11.51 -3.31 -67.04
C TYR A 578 -12.85 -2.63 -67.41
N LYS A 579 -13.79 -2.59 -66.43
CA LYS A 579 -15.04 -1.76 -66.36
C LYS A 579 -16.18 -2.18 -67.31
N THR A 580 -17.47 -1.95 -67.04
CA THR A 580 -18.25 -1.41 -65.88
C THR A 580 -19.69 -1.95 -65.94
N ASP A 581 -20.48 -1.75 -64.86
CA ASP A 581 -21.93 -1.44 -64.72
C ASP A 581 -22.88 -1.71 -65.94
N ASP A 582 -24.17 -2.12 -65.80
CA ASP A 582 -25.17 -1.74 -64.79
C ASP A 582 -26.48 -2.61 -64.88
N SER A 583 -27.34 -2.52 -63.85
CA SER A 583 -28.82 -2.63 -63.89
C SER A 583 -29.58 -3.97 -64.17
N SER A 584 -30.27 -4.44 -63.12
CA SER A 584 -31.71 -4.83 -63.05
C SER A 584 -32.36 -5.90 -63.98
N SER A 585 -32.94 -6.96 -63.38
CA SER A 585 -34.43 -7.15 -63.25
C SER A 585 -34.86 -8.59 -62.85
N GLY A 586 -36.07 -8.76 -62.28
CA GLY A 586 -36.80 -10.04 -62.09
C GLY A 586 -36.30 -10.97 -60.95
N GLU A 587 -36.79 -10.90 -59.72
CA GLU A 587 -38.15 -11.26 -59.20
C GLU A 587 -38.37 -12.77 -58.91
N GLN A 588 -37.95 -13.17 -57.70
CA GLN A 588 -38.61 -14.07 -56.74
C GLN A 588 -39.50 -15.25 -57.23
N THR A 589 -39.07 -16.48 -56.94
CA THR A 589 -39.93 -17.49 -56.27
C THR A 589 -39.13 -18.29 -55.23
N ASP A 590 -39.82 -18.73 -54.17
CA ASP A 590 -39.25 -19.36 -52.97
C ASP A 590 -39.59 -20.87 -52.89
N ARG A 591 -38.66 -21.71 -52.40
CA ARG A 591 -38.92 -23.04 -51.80
C ARG A 591 -37.67 -23.73 -51.23
N GLU A 592 -37.89 -24.43 -50.13
CA GLU A 592 -36.89 -25.03 -49.24
C GLU A 592 -36.34 -26.42 -49.65
N VAL A 593 -35.01 -26.61 -49.43
CA VAL A 593 -34.36 -27.74 -48.67
C VAL A 593 -34.37 -29.17 -49.28
N PRO A 594 -33.37 -30.07 -49.01
CA PRO A 594 -32.09 -29.94 -48.29
C PRO A 594 -30.81 -30.24 -49.13
N SER A 595 -29.63 -30.12 -48.50
CA SER A 595 -28.38 -30.78 -48.93
C SER A 595 -27.52 -31.15 -47.70
N PRO A 596 -26.51 -32.05 -47.81
CA PRO A 596 -26.22 -33.01 -46.73
C PRO A 596 -25.32 -32.51 -45.59
N VAL A 597 -25.59 -33.03 -44.38
CA VAL A 597 -24.81 -32.78 -43.16
C VAL A 597 -23.65 -33.78 -43.03
N VAL A 598 -22.42 -33.26 -42.91
CA VAL A 598 -21.25 -34.05 -42.46
C VAL A 598 -21.19 -34.00 -40.92
N LYS A 599 -21.20 -35.17 -40.26
CA LYS A 599 -21.16 -35.26 -38.79
C LYS A 599 -19.73 -35.37 -38.28
N ASN A 600 -19.24 -34.37 -37.55
CA ASN A 600 -18.06 -34.52 -36.69
C ASN A 600 -18.40 -35.43 -35.50
N THR A 601 -17.70 -36.55 -35.35
CA THR A 601 -17.87 -37.48 -34.23
C THR A 601 -16.93 -37.14 -33.08
N THR A 602 -17.39 -36.32 -32.13
CA THR A 602 -16.66 -36.02 -30.88
C THR A 602 -16.36 -37.31 -30.12
N SER A 603 -15.09 -37.56 -29.78
CA SER A 603 -14.68 -38.70 -28.96
C SER A 603 -14.78 -38.36 -27.46
N TYR A 604 -15.05 -39.36 -26.62
CA TYR A 604 -15.23 -39.19 -25.18
C TYR A 604 -14.36 -40.17 -24.38
N MET A 605 -13.95 -39.76 -23.18
CA MET A 605 -13.29 -40.58 -22.16
C MET A 605 -14.16 -40.61 -20.89
N THR A 606 -14.24 -41.76 -20.22
CA THR A 606 -14.98 -41.86 -18.95
C THR A 606 -14.07 -41.49 -17.78
N TYR A 607 -14.48 -40.51 -16.98
CA TYR A 607 -13.83 -40.12 -15.73
C TYR A 607 -14.69 -40.49 -14.52
N THR A 608 -14.10 -41.12 -13.52
CA THR A 608 -14.76 -41.38 -12.23
C THR A 608 -14.43 -40.24 -11.26
N VAL A 609 -15.44 -39.47 -10.88
CA VAL A 609 -15.36 -38.34 -9.93
C VAL A 609 -14.82 -38.82 -8.58
N GLN A 610 -13.84 -38.10 -8.04
CA GLN A 610 -13.23 -38.34 -6.73
C GLN A 610 -13.86 -37.44 -5.64
N ALA A 611 -13.57 -37.74 -4.38
CA ALA A 611 -13.98 -36.86 -3.27
C ALA A 611 -13.23 -35.52 -3.36
N GLY A 612 -13.97 -34.41 -3.44
CA GLY A 612 -13.43 -33.05 -3.60
C GLY A 612 -13.33 -32.54 -5.05
N ASP A 613 -13.59 -33.38 -6.05
CA ASP A 613 -13.65 -32.93 -7.45
C ASP A 613 -14.79 -31.93 -7.69
N THR A 614 -14.57 -31.00 -8.63
CA THR A 614 -15.62 -30.13 -9.21
C THR A 614 -15.59 -30.21 -10.73
N LEU A 615 -16.72 -29.95 -11.40
CA LEU A 615 -16.75 -29.96 -12.87
C LEU A 615 -15.76 -28.97 -13.48
N TRP A 616 -15.48 -27.83 -12.83
CA TRP A 616 -14.49 -26.86 -13.28
C TRP A 616 -13.05 -27.39 -13.18
N ALA A 617 -12.72 -28.08 -12.09
CA ALA A 617 -11.41 -28.74 -11.95
C ALA A 617 -11.23 -29.88 -12.97
N ILE A 618 -12.28 -30.68 -13.21
CA ILE A 618 -12.28 -31.75 -14.22
C ILE A 618 -12.14 -31.15 -15.63
N ALA A 619 -12.91 -30.11 -15.96
CA ALA A 619 -12.84 -29.39 -17.24
C ALA A 619 -11.41 -28.91 -17.53
N ARG A 620 -10.80 -28.18 -16.58
CA ARG A 620 -9.43 -27.68 -16.68
C ARG A 620 -8.40 -28.81 -16.80
N LYS A 621 -8.57 -29.92 -16.07
CA LYS A 621 -7.68 -31.09 -16.09
C LYS A 621 -7.68 -31.86 -17.41
N TYR A 622 -8.79 -31.80 -18.16
CA TYR A 622 -8.97 -32.50 -19.45
C TYR A 622 -9.13 -31.57 -20.66
N ASN A 623 -8.78 -30.28 -20.49
CA ASN A 623 -8.79 -29.23 -21.51
C ASN A 623 -10.06 -29.16 -22.39
N CYS A 624 -11.21 -29.15 -21.71
CA CYS A 624 -12.54 -28.93 -22.29
C CYS A 624 -13.35 -27.99 -21.38
N SER A 625 -14.52 -27.51 -21.81
CA SER A 625 -15.36 -26.63 -21.00
C SER A 625 -16.31 -27.41 -20.07
N VAL A 626 -16.72 -26.76 -18.98
CA VAL A 626 -17.79 -27.26 -18.10
C VAL A 626 -19.09 -27.46 -18.88
N THR A 627 -19.39 -26.57 -19.83
CA THR A 627 -20.60 -26.62 -20.67
C THR A 627 -20.66 -27.89 -21.51
N GLU A 628 -19.55 -28.30 -22.14
CA GLU A 628 -19.49 -29.52 -22.95
C GLU A 628 -19.61 -30.78 -22.07
N ILE A 629 -19.00 -30.80 -20.88
CA ILE A 629 -19.17 -31.91 -19.92
C ILE A 629 -20.63 -32.01 -19.45
N VAL A 630 -21.28 -30.88 -19.16
CA VAL A 630 -22.71 -30.85 -18.78
C VAL A 630 -23.59 -31.33 -19.92
N ALA A 631 -23.33 -30.91 -21.16
CA ALA A 631 -24.07 -31.36 -22.34
C ALA A 631 -23.93 -32.88 -22.57
N ALA A 632 -22.70 -33.41 -22.49
CA ALA A 632 -22.38 -34.83 -22.69
C ALA A 632 -22.96 -35.78 -21.60
N ASN A 633 -23.33 -35.22 -20.44
CA ASN A 633 -23.87 -35.94 -19.28
C ASN A 633 -25.22 -35.37 -18.80
N SER A 634 -25.98 -34.77 -19.72
CA SER A 634 -27.26 -34.09 -19.43
C SER A 634 -28.36 -35.01 -18.87
N ASP A 635 -28.19 -36.34 -19.01
CA ASP A 635 -29.00 -37.38 -18.36
C ASP A 635 -28.75 -37.47 -16.83
N ARG A 636 -27.51 -37.19 -16.40
CA ARG A 636 -27.05 -37.33 -15.00
C ARG A 636 -26.91 -35.98 -14.30
N ILE A 637 -26.29 -34.98 -14.94
CA ILE A 637 -25.94 -33.69 -14.34
C ILE A 637 -27.12 -32.72 -14.45
N LYS A 638 -28.12 -32.91 -13.58
CA LYS A 638 -29.25 -31.98 -13.43
C LYS A 638 -28.89 -30.70 -12.64
N ASN A 639 -27.71 -30.67 -12.03
CA ASN A 639 -27.14 -29.49 -11.37
C ASN A 639 -25.60 -29.56 -11.47
N PRO A 640 -24.94 -28.67 -12.24
CA PRO A 640 -23.48 -28.67 -12.41
C PRO A 640 -22.66 -28.56 -11.11
N ASN A 641 -23.23 -27.99 -10.05
CA ASN A 641 -22.56 -27.79 -8.77
C ASN A 641 -22.76 -28.97 -7.80
N ARG A 642 -23.36 -30.09 -8.25
CA ARG A 642 -23.60 -31.29 -7.43
C ARG A 642 -23.23 -32.57 -8.19
N ILE A 643 -21.94 -32.80 -8.34
CA ILE A 643 -21.38 -34.11 -8.67
C ILE A 643 -21.03 -34.86 -7.37
N HIS A 644 -21.07 -36.19 -7.41
CA HIS A 644 -20.78 -37.05 -6.26
C HIS A 644 -19.60 -37.98 -6.56
N ALA A 645 -18.79 -38.28 -5.54
CA ALA A 645 -17.70 -39.25 -5.67
C ALA A 645 -18.24 -40.62 -6.15
N GLY A 646 -17.51 -41.27 -7.05
CA GLY A 646 -17.94 -42.50 -7.72
C GLY A 646 -18.81 -42.29 -8.97
N TRP A 647 -19.25 -41.07 -9.30
CA TRP A 647 -19.95 -40.80 -10.55
C TRP A 647 -19.02 -40.97 -11.76
N GLN A 648 -19.47 -41.74 -12.75
CA GLN A 648 -18.82 -41.82 -14.06
C GLN A 648 -19.39 -40.79 -15.02
N LEU A 649 -18.54 -39.91 -15.54
CA LEU A 649 -18.87 -38.83 -16.47
C LEU A 649 -18.13 -39.00 -17.80
N LYS A 650 -18.81 -38.74 -18.92
CA LYS A 650 -18.23 -38.63 -20.26
C LYS A 650 -17.55 -37.27 -20.41
N ILE A 651 -16.23 -37.26 -20.50
CA ILE A 651 -15.43 -36.06 -20.73
C ILE A 651 -15.07 -36.01 -22.21
N PRO A 652 -15.37 -34.93 -22.96
CA PRO A 652 -14.94 -34.79 -24.35
C PRO A 652 -13.41 -34.85 -24.46
N LYS A 653 -12.90 -35.58 -25.45
CA LYS A 653 -11.49 -35.51 -25.86
C LYS A 653 -11.40 -34.65 -27.12
N SER A 654 -10.97 -33.40 -26.95
CA SER A 654 -10.64 -32.51 -28.07
C SER A 654 -9.32 -32.94 -28.73
N GLY A 655 -9.27 -32.83 -30.06
CA GLY A 655 -8.10 -33.14 -30.90
C GLY A 655 -7.14 -31.96 -31.12
N ALA A 656 -7.25 -30.89 -30.32
CA ALA A 656 -6.39 -29.72 -30.38
C ALA A 656 -6.27 -29.05 -28.99
N PRO A 657 -5.21 -28.29 -28.70
CA PRO A 657 -5.11 -27.50 -27.48
C PRO A 657 -6.04 -26.28 -27.57
N VAL A 658 -7.18 -26.34 -26.89
CA VAL A 658 -8.08 -25.18 -26.73
C VAL A 658 -7.45 -24.19 -25.76
N SER A 659 -7.34 -22.92 -26.14
CA SER A 659 -6.91 -21.85 -25.24
C SER A 659 -8.00 -21.51 -24.23
N GLY A 660 -7.60 -21.17 -23.00
CA GLY A 660 -8.51 -21.03 -21.85
C GLY A 660 -9.27 -19.71 -21.77
N SER A 661 -10.04 -19.33 -22.80
CA SER A 661 -10.92 -18.15 -22.76
C SER A 661 -12.33 -18.50 -22.27
N THR A 662 -12.73 -17.91 -21.14
CA THR A 662 -14.15 -17.75 -20.80
C THR A 662 -14.74 -16.65 -21.68
N PRO A 663 -15.87 -16.85 -22.38
CA PRO A 663 -16.46 -15.81 -23.23
C PRO A 663 -16.77 -14.52 -22.47
N ASP A 664 -16.38 -13.38 -23.04
CA ASP A 664 -16.78 -12.07 -22.53
C ASP A 664 -18.27 -11.84 -22.82
N ALA A 665 -19.07 -11.83 -21.75
CA ALA A 665 -20.45 -11.36 -21.79
C ALA A 665 -20.48 -9.83 -21.59
N VAL A 666 -20.25 -9.09 -22.68
CA VAL A 666 -20.50 -7.64 -22.76
C VAL A 666 -22.02 -7.42 -22.65
N LEU A 667 -22.43 -6.42 -21.87
CA LEU A 667 -23.84 -6.04 -21.76
C LEU A 667 -24.34 -5.38 -23.06
N PRO A 668 -25.49 -5.78 -23.61
CA PRO A 668 -26.12 -5.01 -24.67
C PRO A 668 -26.53 -3.63 -24.15
N GLU A 669 -26.36 -2.61 -24.99
CA GLU A 669 -26.25 -1.17 -24.66
C GLU A 669 -27.49 -0.50 -24.03
N ASN A 670 -28.54 -1.27 -23.72
CA ASN A 670 -29.87 -0.79 -23.30
C ASN A 670 -30.35 -1.38 -21.95
N LYS A 671 -29.44 -1.69 -21.01
CA LYS A 671 -29.79 -2.09 -19.63
C LYS A 671 -29.03 -1.29 -18.59
N LYS A 672 -29.71 -0.95 -17.48
CA LYS A 672 -29.10 -0.27 -16.33
C LYS A 672 -28.75 -1.28 -15.24
N SER A 673 -27.67 -1.04 -14.49
CA SER A 673 -27.33 -1.87 -13.32
C SER A 673 -27.95 -1.29 -12.05
N GLY A 674 -28.64 -2.12 -11.26
CA GLY A 674 -29.07 -1.79 -9.90
C GLY A 674 -28.36 -2.64 -8.85
N ILE A 675 -28.42 -2.25 -7.57
CA ILE A 675 -27.77 -2.99 -6.48
C ILE A 675 -28.73 -4.04 -5.90
N TYR A 676 -28.23 -5.25 -5.63
CA TYR A 676 -28.91 -6.30 -4.89
C TYR A 676 -28.09 -6.75 -3.68
N ILE A 677 -28.64 -6.61 -2.48
CA ILE A 677 -28.05 -7.13 -1.25
C ILE A 677 -28.34 -8.64 -1.14
N VAL A 678 -27.28 -9.44 -1.19
CA VAL A 678 -27.32 -10.92 -1.08
C VAL A 678 -27.88 -11.32 0.28
N ARG A 679 -28.82 -12.27 0.29
CA ARG A 679 -29.47 -12.77 1.53
C ARG A 679 -28.96 -14.18 1.88
N GLN A 680 -29.13 -14.57 3.14
CA GLN A 680 -28.77 -15.91 3.60
C GLN A 680 -29.49 -16.99 2.78
N GLY A 681 -28.73 -17.85 2.11
CA GLY A 681 -29.26 -18.90 1.23
C GLY A 681 -29.51 -18.47 -0.23
N ASP A 682 -29.18 -17.25 -0.64
CA ASP A 682 -29.10 -16.88 -2.06
C ASP A 682 -27.94 -17.58 -2.77
N THR A 683 -28.01 -17.64 -4.10
CA THR A 683 -26.91 -18.03 -4.99
C THR A 683 -26.95 -17.15 -6.23
N LEU A 684 -25.84 -16.97 -6.93
CA LEU A 684 -25.81 -16.18 -8.18
C LEU A 684 -26.85 -16.65 -9.20
N TRP A 685 -27.13 -17.96 -9.27
CA TRP A 685 -28.17 -18.51 -10.14
C TRP A 685 -29.59 -18.13 -9.71
N LYS A 686 -29.89 -18.11 -8.40
CA LYS A 686 -31.19 -17.61 -7.89
C LYS A 686 -31.38 -16.13 -8.21
N ILE A 687 -30.32 -15.34 -8.05
CA ILE A 687 -30.33 -13.89 -8.30
C ILE A 687 -30.48 -13.62 -9.80
N ALA A 688 -29.67 -14.27 -10.64
CA ALA A 688 -29.76 -14.18 -12.11
C ALA A 688 -31.18 -14.50 -12.63
N ARG A 689 -31.77 -15.61 -12.16
CA ARG A 689 -33.14 -15.99 -12.52
C ARG A 689 -34.20 -14.98 -12.01
N LYS A 690 -33.98 -14.34 -10.87
CA LYS A 690 -34.87 -13.31 -10.31
C LYS A 690 -34.82 -11.99 -11.10
N TYR A 691 -33.65 -11.63 -11.62
CA TYR A 691 -33.42 -10.41 -12.42
C TYR A 691 -33.44 -10.65 -13.94
N ASN A 692 -33.88 -11.84 -14.38
CA ASN A 692 -33.99 -12.25 -15.78
C ASN A 692 -32.72 -11.96 -16.62
N CYS A 693 -31.57 -12.35 -16.06
CA CYS A 693 -30.24 -12.24 -16.66
C CYS A 693 -29.45 -13.55 -16.45
N SER A 694 -28.26 -13.64 -17.00
CA SER A 694 -27.33 -14.75 -16.80
C SER A 694 -26.43 -14.54 -15.56
N VAL A 695 -25.88 -15.65 -15.06
CA VAL A 695 -24.84 -15.61 -14.02
C VAL A 695 -23.56 -14.92 -14.54
N ALA A 696 -23.28 -15.01 -15.84
CA ALA A 696 -22.12 -14.36 -16.46
C ALA A 696 -22.23 -12.83 -16.45
N GLU A 697 -23.41 -12.25 -16.67
CA GLU A 697 -23.65 -10.80 -16.59
C GLU A 697 -23.52 -10.27 -15.15
N ILE A 698 -23.96 -11.03 -14.14
CA ILE A 698 -23.73 -10.66 -12.74
C ILE A 698 -22.24 -10.76 -12.39
N ILE A 699 -21.52 -11.75 -12.91
CA ILE A 699 -20.06 -11.83 -12.72
C ILE A 699 -19.35 -10.68 -13.44
N SER A 700 -19.75 -10.31 -14.67
CA SER A 700 -19.11 -9.23 -15.42
C SER A 700 -19.32 -7.85 -14.77
N LEU A 701 -20.47 -7.60 -14.16
CA LEU A 701 -20.73 -6.40 -13.35
C LEU A 701 -20.01 -6.38 -11.98
N ASN A 702 -19.48 -7.51 -11.49
CA ASN A 702 -18.88 -7.63 -10.15
C ASN A 702 -17.54 -8.38 -10.15
N ARG A 703 -16.73 -8.27 -11.23
CA ARG A 703 -15.44 -8.98 -11.39
C ARG A 703 -14.47 -8.76 -10.22
N GLU A 704 -14.54 -7.61 -9.58
CA GLU A 704 -13.68 -7.21 -8.46
C GLU A 704 -14.07 -7.87 -7.12
N LEU A 705 -15.36 -8.17 -6.94
CA LEU A 705 -15.95 -8.75 -5.72
C LEU A 705 -16.12 -10.28 -5.82
N ILE A 706 -16.62 -10.79 -6.95
CA ILE A 706 -16.89 -12.22 -7.16
C ILE A 706 -15.65 -12.91 -7.74
N ARG A 707 -14.74 -13.33 -6.86
CA ARG A 707 -13.52 -14.08 -7.25
C ARG A 707 -13.75 -15.58 -7.41
N ASN A 708 -14.76 -16.12 -6.73
CA ASN A 708 -15.23 -17.48 -6.88
C ASN A 708 -16.76 -17.48 -7.00
N PRO A 709 -17.34 -17.75 -8.18
CA PRO A 709 -18.80 -17.76 -8.38
C PRO A 709 -19.60 -18.74 -7.51
N ALA A 710 -18.94 -19.70 -6.84
CA ALA A 710 -19.58 -20.59 -5.86
C ALA A 710 -19.69 -19.98 -4.46
N LEU A 711 -19.02 -18.85 -4.18
CA LEU A 711 -18.95 -18.18 -2.88
C LEU A 711 -19.43 -16.73 -2.97
N ILE A 712 -20.69 -16.51 -2.58
CA ILE A 712 -21.23 -15.18 -2.26
C ILE A 712 -21.72 -15.18 -0.82
N TYR A 713 -21.58 -14.05 -0.14
CA TYR A 713 -21.83 -13.93 1.30
C TYR A 713 -23.05 -13.05 1.56
N SER A 714 -23.82 -13.35 2.60
CA SER A 714 -24.97 -12.52 2.98
C SER A 714 -24.50 -11.12 3.38
N GLY A 715 -25.18 -10.09 2.89
CA GLY A 715 -24.78 -8.68 3.05
C GLY A 715 -23.88 -8.13 1.94
N TRP A 716 -23.43 -8.95 0.98
CA TRP A 716 -22.74 -8.43 -0.22
C TRP A 716 -23.68 -7.62 -1.11
N GLU A 717 -23.21 -6.47 -1.58
CA GLU A 717 -23.88 -5.64 -2.59
C GLU A 717 -23.42 -6.03 -3.99
N LEU A 718 -24.30 -6.66 -4.77
CA LEU A 718 -24.02 -7.05 -6.16
C LEU A 718 -24.72 -6.10 -7.14
N LYS A 719 -23.95 -5.54 -8.08
CA LYS A 719 -24.49 -4.86 -9.27
C LYS A 719 -25.16 -5.91 -10.16
N VAL A 720 -26.47 -5.85 -10.34
CA VAL A 720 -27.25 -6.77 -11.19
C VAL A 720 -27.89 -6.02 -12.36
N PRO A 721 -28.00 -6.63 -13.56
CA PRO A 721 -28.72 -6.03 -14.67
C PRO A 721 -30.20 -5.84 -14.32
N GLN A 722 -30.77 -4.71 -14.71
CA GLN A 722 -32.20 -4.40 -14.63
C GLN A 722 -32.65 -3.85 -15.99
N ASN A 723 -33.94 -4.05 -16.29
CA ASN A 723 -34.61 -3.45 -17.45
C ASN A 723 -35.15 -2.07 -17.05
#